data_AF-A0A2N0PJB0-F1
#
_entry.id   AF-A0A2N0PJB0-F1
#
_cell.length_a   1.000
_cell.length_b   1.000
_cell.length_c   1.000
_cell.angle_alpha   90.00
_cell.angle_beta   90.00
_cell.angle_gamma   90.00
#
_symmetry.space_group_name_H-M   'P 1'
#
loop_
_entity.id
_entity.type
_entity.pdbx_description
1 polymer ?
#
loop_
_entity_poly.entity_id
_entity_poly.type
_entity_poly.pdbx_seq_one_letter_code
_entity_poly.pdbx_strand_id
1 'polypeptide(L)'
;MSSKKKVFIQIIGEQLIVKKLNLEDSLSDIRNNINVIDNTLLFLEKKNDTFARIENENENEFFLKDIITVDNDQRILFLLKKPCWNAFNDNCKLDYGCTMSFDGIKKANKRAFIMKDCELTEINAEGYKKDFLEFESKEDWMKKTNLFFSSDLNVQNFVELGLSIEDTHKEKLNDEIKSSYKYTELGKMALKFSKYLTPTEEFIKAVRNVNTDDPEEYRKITEEYGHFIPSEIILGGRVYFKNIKMFSESSVDESKKYSASASGGLSKLKIGYEFNNSEGKSKFHASNHTRILGGKHPDGENFDEKAWIESLIDHQNWDCIEFKNPINIFLLLPDDLRKKSFETIGKKILYTCIKDCVYYLNKPGRYRNFELKLPQNVLEVILNKESGCDIFAAVVDTENSKNVFFSYYVLKPKVTEEDKPVKPRIIIHGVQKKYQPRKFKLKIKIMVVGIDLDLNFILPNIIKVEVIENSFNSKDNCDFYSMKLTPKCDLISENIPFFGIPILNDLNSNNSLVIGHKFCKAQADNELEIHTFSYCLKENRYVNLPEFTFHTLLILNNPTPGDYELLPFKFSRMKKKPFIDLQSQSSSLNPRYVSLYLSSNVNNNYKPFFLNQKIKQIKIKYVDCNCDEDCSFCKNKTQQRLSKNENNVECIVYNC
;
A
#
# COMPACT_ATOMS: atom_id res chain seq x y z
N MET A 1 28.77 5.53 67.52
CA MET A 1 27.30 5.60 67.37
C MET A 1 27.01 6.39 66.11
N SER A 2 26.59 5.73 65.03
CA SER A 2 26.16 6.45 63.85
C SER A 2 24.78 7.08 64.09
N SER A 3 24.70 8.41 64.04
CA SER A 3 23.47 9.16 64.30
C SER A 3 22.61 9.21 63.04
N LYS A 4 21.54 8.42 63.00
CA LYS A 4 20.54 8.49 61.93
C LYS A 4 19.86 9.86 61.94
N LYS A 5 19.92 10.55 60.82
CA LYS A 5 19.38 11.89 60.60
C LYS A 5 18.08 11.83 59.81
N LYS A 6 17.17 12.78 60.07
CA LYS A 6 15.95 12.94 59.27
C LYS A 6 16.34 13.38 57.85
N VAL A 7 15.92 12.62 56.85
CA VAL A 7 16.12 12.87 55.42
C VAL A 7 14.77 12.82 54.73
N PHE A 8 14.52 13.82 53.91
CA PHE A 8 13.36 13.95 53.04
C PHE A 8 13.75 13.37 51.68
N ILE A 9 13.06 12.34 51.25
CA ILE A 9 13.27 11.65 49.98
C ILE A 9 12.26 12.24 48.99
N GLN A 10 12.76 12.98 48.01
CA GLN A 10 11.99 13.53 46.91
C GLN A 10 12.21 12.64 45.68
N ILE A 11 11.21 11.81 45.37
CA ILE A 11 11.13 11.18 44.06
C ILE A 11 10.60 12.26 43.10
N ILE A 12 11.33 12.57 42.03
CA ILE A 12 10.90 13.59 41.07
C ILE A 12 9.54 13.17 40.50
N GLY A 13 8.55 14.07 40.58
CA GLY A 13 7.18 13.84 40.12
C GLY A 13 6.21 13.27 41.16
N GLU A 14 6.69 12.80 42.32
CA GLU A 14 5.86 12.16 43.35
C GLU A 14 5.87 12.92 44.70
N GLN A 15 5.08 12.40 45.66
CA GLN A 15 5.01 12.93 47.02
C GLN A 15 6.32 12.69 47.81
N LEU A 16 6.57 13.61 48.72
CA LEU A 16 7.80 13.71 49.50
C LEU A 16 7.74 12.75 50.70
N ILE A 17 8.69 11.82 50.79
CA ILE A 17 8.73 10.76 51.82
C ILE A 17 9.74 11.13 52.90
N VAL A 18 9.47 10.79 54.17
CA VAL A 18 10.41 11.09 55.28
C VAL A 18 10.97 9.81 55.88
N LYS A 19 12.30 9.70 55.98
CA LYS A 19 13.00 8.58 56.62
C LYS A 19 14.16 9.04 57.50
N LYS A 20 14.59 8.18 58.42
CA LYS A 20 15.80 8.40 59.25
C LYS A 20 16.94 7.57 58.65
N LEU A 21 17.91 8.23 58.03
CA LEU A 21 19.03 7.60 57.31
C LEU A 21 20.36 7.94 57.97
N ASN A 22 21.35 7.06 57.85
CA ASN A 22 22.72 7.38 58.20
C ASN A 22 23.41 8.01 56.99
N LEU A 23 24.09 9.14 57.21
CA LEU A 23 24.78 9.89 56.16
C LEU A 23 26.09 9.22 55.70
N GLU A 24 26.67 8.37 56.54
CA GLU A 24 27.91 7.65 56.27
C GLU A 24 27.67 6.28 55.61
N ASP A 25 26.41 5.90 55.36
CA ASP A 25 26.10 4.67 54.61
C ASP A 25 26.38 4.91 53.12
N SER A 26 26.88 3.88 52.42
CA SER A 26 26.99 3.92 50.96
C SER A 26 25.60 3.91 50.30
N LEU A 27 25.49 4.39 49.06
CA LEU A 27 24.19 4.40 48.36
C LEU A 27 23.64 2.98 48.16
N SER A 28 24.53 2.01 47.93
CA SER A 28 24.19 0.58 47.84
C SER A 28 23.63 0.03 49.16
N ASP A 29 24.25 0.37 50.30
CA ASP A 29 23.75 -0.03 51.61
C ASP A 29 22.36 0.55 51.89
N ILE A 30 22.13 1.80 51.46
CA ILE A 30 20.85 2.49 51.61
C ILE A 30 19.76 1.81 50.79
N ARG A 31 20.06 1.46 49.54
CA ARG A 31 19.16 0.70 48.66
C ARG A 31 18.79 -0.65 49.27
N ASN A 32 19.77 -1.40 49.78
CA ASN A 32 19.54 -2.72 50.36
C ASN A 32 18.77 -2.69 51.69
N ASN A 33 18.91 -1.62 52.47
CA ASN A 33 18.30 -1.52 53.80
C ASN A 33 16.92 -0.83 53.81
N ILE A 34 16.47 -0.26 52.68
CA ILE A 34 15.24 0.54 52.61
C ILE A 34 14.33 0.03 51.50
N ASN A 35 13.24 -0.65 51.89
CA ASN A 35 12.22 -1.16 50.96
C ASN A 35 11.55 -0.10 50.05
N VAL A 36 11.77 1.20 50.31
CA VAL A 36 11.24 2.31 49.49
C VAL A 36 12.11 2.59 48.26
N ILE A 37 13.41 2.27 48.31
CA ILE A 37 14.35 2.56 47.23
C ILE A 37 14.69 1.23 46.53
N ASP A 38 13.91 0.87 45.51
CA ASP A 38 14.14 -0.33 44.71
C ASP A 38 14.99 -0.05 43.47
N ASN A 39 15.40 -1.09 42.74
CA ASN A 39 16.25 -0.99 41.54
C ASN A 39 15.65 -0.16 40.38
N THR A 40 14.38 0.23 40.47
CA THR A 40 13.71 1.11 39.50
C THR A 40 13.97 2.59 39.78
N LEU A 41 14.62 2.94 40.89
CA LEU A 41 14.98 4.32 41.24
C LEU A 41 16.49 4.55 41.09
N LEU A 42 16.87 5.72 40.59
CA LEU A 42 18.25 6.21 40.45
C LEU A 42 18.50 7.32 41.47
N PHE A 43 19.70 7.32 42.07
CA PHE A 43 20.16 8.42 42.90
C PHE A 43 20.58 9.62 42.04
N LEU A 44 20.21 10.81 42.48
CA LEU A 44 20.60 12.06 41.83
C LEU A 44 21.49 12.92 42.74
N GLU A 45 22.58 13.42 42.17
CA GLU A 45 23.38 14.48 42.77
C GLU A 45 22.93 15.83 42.19
N LYS A 46 22.48 16.76 43.04
CA LYS A 46 22.12 18.12 42.59
C LYS A 46 23.37 18.99 42.49
N LYS A 47 23.69 19.45 41.28
CA LYS A 47 24.74 20.44 41.01
C LYS A 47 24.11 21.73 40.51
N ASN A 48 24.08 22.75 41.35
CA ASN A 48 23.41 24.03 41.10
C ASN A 48 21.92 23.80 40.69
N ASP A 49 21.55 24.21 39.48
CA ASP A 49 20.21 24.05 38.90
C ASP A 49 20.04 22.74 38.11
N THR A 50 21.02 21.83 38.14
CA THR A 50 21.02 20.59 37.35
C THR A 50 21.19 19.34 38.20
N PHE A 51 20.77 18.18 37.67
CA PHE A 51 20.91 16.89 38.34
C PHE A 51 21.87 15.98 37.55
N ALA A 52 22.81 15.37 38.25
CA ALA A 52 23.65 14.29 37.73
C ALA A 52 23.11 12.93 38.22
N ARG A 53 23.06 11.94 37.33
CA ARG A 53 22.60 10.58 37.66
C ARG A 53 23.79 9.75 38.13
N ILE A 54 23.57 8.93 39.16
CA ILE A 54 24.54 7.93 39.62
C ILE A 54 24.08 6.56 39.12
N GLU A 55 24.92 5.91 38.33
CA GLU A 55 24.68 4.56 37.84
C GLU A 55 24.73 3.54 38.98
N ASN A 56 23.87 2.51 38.90
CA ASN A 56 23.76 1.50 39.94
C ASN A 56 25.11 0.82 40.27
N GLU A 57 25.96 0.62 39.27
CA GLU A 57 27.28 -0.02 39.41
C GLU A 57 28.23 0.81 40.30
N ASN A 58 28.05 2.12 40.31
CA ASN A 58 28.92 3.06 41.03
C ASN A 58 28.38 3.38 42.44
N GLU A 59 27.21 2.88 42.84
CA GLU A 59 26.59 3.21 44.13
C GLU A 59 27.43 2.85 45.36
N ASN A 60 28.34 1.88 45.23
CA ASN A 60 29.28 1.52 46.30
C ASN A 60 30.41 2.57 46.50
N GLU A 61 30.63 3.44 45.52
CA GLU A 61 31.69 4.46 45.54
C GLU A 61 31.24 5.79 46.15
N PHE A 62 29.93 5.97 46.35
CA PHE A 62 29.32 7.19 46.89
C PHE A 62 28.68 6.94 48.25
N PHE A 63 28.81 7.92 49.15
CA PHE A 63 28.08 7.97 50.42
C PHE A 63 26.87 8.91 50.31
N LEU A 64 25.88 8.71 51.17
CA LEU A 64 24.69 9.57 51.18
C LEU A 64 25.01 11.04 51.42
N LYS A 65 25.98 11.33 52.29
CA LYS A 65 26.44 12.69 52.56
C LYS A 65 26.94 13.42 51.32
N ASP A 66 27.40 12.69 50.30
CA ASP A 66 27.99 13.25 49.09
C ASP A 66 26.92 13.81 48.13
N ILE A 67 25.68 13.33 48.23
CA ILE A 67 24.59 13.68 47.29
C ILE A 67 23.42 14.43 47.94
N ILE A 68 23.38 14.49 49.27
CA ILE A 68 22.30 15.19 49.98
C ILE A 68 22.41 16.70 49.78
N THR A 69 21.28 17.30 49.39
CA THR A 69 21.12 18.75 49.37
C THR A 69 20.54 19.23 50.70
N VAL A 70 21.08 20.32 51.25
CA VAL A 70 20.52 20.96 52.44
C VAL A 70 19.81 22.25 52.02
N ASP A 71 18.50 22.31 52.21
CA ASP A 71 17.66 23.48 51.92
C ASP A 71 16.77 23.78 53.12
N ASN A 72 16.77 25.01 53.64
CA ASN A 72 16.03 25.44 54.83
C ASN A 72 16.15 24.45 56.03
N ASP A 73 17.38 24.04 56.36
CA ASP A 73 17.71 23.03 57.39
C ASP A 73 17.14 21.61 57.14
N GLN A 74 16.55 21.36 55.97
CA GLN A 74 16.06 20.06 55.55
C GLN A 74 17.08 19.35 54.67
N ARG A 75 17.37 18.09 55.01
CA ARG A 75 18.21 17.22 54.18
C ARG A 75 17.35 16.53 53.15
N ILE A 76 17.58 16.83 51.87
CA ILE A 76 16.79 16.30 50.76
C ILE A 76 17.66 15.35 49.94
N LEU A 77 17.13 14.15 49.71
CA LEU A 77 17.65 13.15 48.80
C LEU A 77 16.75 13.12 47.56
N PHE A 78 17.34 13.33 46.38
CA PHE A 78 16.60 13.29 45.12
C PHE A 78 16.74 11.91 44.46
N LEU A 79 15.60 11.35 44.06
CA LEU A 79 15.53 10.09 43.32
C LEU A 79 14.78 10.29 42.01
N LEU A 80 15.21 9.58 40.97
CA LEU A 80 14.55 9.56 39.66
C LEU A 80 14.13 8.14 39.32
N LYS A 81 12.88 7.96 38.89
CA LYS A 81 12.44 6.66 38.40
C LYS A 81 13.08 6.37 37.04
N LYS A 82 13.55 5.14 36.85
CA LYS A 82 14.12 4.66 35.60
C LYS A 82 13.03 4.57 34.53
N PRO A 83 13.35 4.94 33.27
CA PRO A 83 12.47 4.66 32.14
C PRO A 83 12.13 3.17 32.10
N CYS A 84 10.85 2.84 32.08
CA CYS A 84 10.37 1.46 32.02
C CYS A 84 9.37 1.34 30.87
N TRP A 85 9.61 0.36 29.99
CA TRP A 85 8.78 0.17 28.81
C TRP A 85 7.33 -0.16 29.15
N ASN A 86 7.08 -0.86 30.27
CA ASN A 86 5.72 -1.15 30.74
C ASN A 86 4.94 0.14 31.00
N ALA A 87 5.56 1.10 31.68
CA ALA A 87 4.93 2.39 31.97
C ALA A 87 4.66 3.17 30.67
N PHE A 88 5.58 3.12 29.70
CA PHE A 88 5.37 3.73 28.39
C PHE A 88 4.26 3.03 27.59
N ASN A 89 4.17 1.71 27.64
CA ASN A 89 3.08 0.96 27.01
C ASN A 89 1.73 1.32 27.61
N ASP A 90 1.62 1.40 28.94
CA ASP A 90 0.38 1.75 29.63
C ASP A 90 -0.06 3.19 29.31
N ASN A 91 0.88 4.14 29.34
CA ASN A 91 0.59 5.55 29.06
C ASN A 91 0.26 5.81 27.59
N CYS A 92 1.04 5.24 26.66
CA CYS A 92 0.93 5.52 25.23
C CYS A 92 0.11 4.48 24.45
N LYS A 93 -0.39 3.42 25.12
CA LYS A 93 -1.12 2.31 24.50
C LYS A 93 -0.37 1.75 23.29
N LEU A 94 0.85 1.28 23.50
CA LEU A 94 1.74 0.88 22.39
C LEU A 94 1.33 -0.45 21.76
N ASP A 95 0.66 -1.31 22.52
CA ASP A 95 0.12 -2.59 22.05
C ASP A 95 -1.33 -2.51 21.51
N TYR A 96 -1.86 -1.30 21.36
CA TYR A 96 -3.10 -1.02 20.66
C TYR A 96 -2.79 -0.63 19.21
N GLY A 97 -3.58 -1.14 18.28
CA GLY A 97 -3.51 -0.68 16.89
C GLY A 97 -3.89 0.79 16.78
N CYS A 98 -3.53 1.36 15.64
CA CYS A 98 -3.60 2.78 15.35
C CYS A 98 -4.32 2.99 14.01
N THR A 99 -4.98 4.14 13.89
CA THR A 99 -5.63 4.62 12.67
C THR A 99 -5.21 6.05 12.41
N MET A 100 -4.84 6.37 11.17
CA MET A 100 -4.51 7.76 10.80
C MET A 100 -5.77 8.60 10.68
N SER A 101 -5.71 9.85 11.14
CA SER A 101 -6.77 10.85 10.94
C SER A 101 -6.23 12.25 10.69
N PHE A 102 -7.05 13.15 10.16
CA PHE A 102 -6.69 14.56 9.99
C PHE A 102 -6.33 15.27 11.31
N ASP A 103 -6.82 14.76 12.44
CA ASP A 103 -6.54 15.27 13.79
C ASP A 103 -5.31 14.62 14.46
N GLY A 104 -4.61 13.75 13.74
CA GLY A 104 -3.49 12.95 14.25
C GLY A 104 -3.86 11.51 14.56
N ILE A 105 -2.91 10.75 15.11
CA ILE A 105 -3.07 9.30 15.22
C ILE A 105 -4.12 8.95 16.28
N LYS A 106 -5.05 8.05 15.93
CA LYS A 106 -6.07 7.53 16.85
C LYS A 106 -5.67 6.14 17.32
N LYS A 107 -5.73 5.90 18.62
CA LYS A 107 -5.56 4.57 19.21
C LYS A 107 -6.87 3.79 19.12
N ALA A 108 -6.76 2.49 18.86
CA ALA A 108 -7.89 1.58 18.80
C ALA A 108 -8.61 1.47 20.15
N ASN A 109 -9.88 1.08 20.09
CA ASN A 109 -10.69 0.86 21.30
C ASN A 109 -10.35 -0.47 21.96
N LYS A 110 -10.04 -1.49 21.16
CA LYS A 110 -9.64 -2.83 21.63
C LYS A 110 -8.15 -3.06 21.48
N ARG A 111 -7.60 -3.84 22.41
CA ARG A 111 -6.19 -4.23 22.45
C ARG A 111 -5.96 -5.39 21.49
N ALA A 112 -5.17 -5.16 20.44
CA ALA A 112 -4.84 -6.19 19.45
C ALA A 112 -3.68 -7.10 19.92
N PHE A 113 -2.75 -6.55 20.71
CA PHE A 113 -1.52 -7.24 21.10
C PHE A 113 -1.21 -7.11 22.60
N ILE A 114 -0.32 -7.95 23.08
CA ILE A 114 0.35 -7.84 24.37
C ILE A 114 1.84 -7.66 24.06
N MET A 115 2.37 -6.49 24.45
CA MET A 115 3.80 -6.22 24.40
C MET A 115 4.48 -6.89 25.60
N LYS A 116 5.52 -7.69 25.32
CA LYS A 116 6.25 -8.45 26.36
C LYS A 116 7.62 -7.87 26.72
N ASP A 117 8.19 -7.05 25.83
CA ASP A 117 9.49 -6.39 26.01
C ASP A 117 9.70 -5.32 24.93
N CYS A 118 10.83 -4.60 24.96
CA CYS A 118 11.35 -3.83 23.83
C CYS A 118 12.87 -3.62 23.89
N GLU A 119 13.44 -3.27 22.73
CA GLU A 119 14.77 -2.66 22.66
C GLU A 119 14.64 -1.15 22.98
N LEU A 120 15.34 -0.69 24.01
CA LEU A 120 15.42 0.72 24.43
C LEU A 120 16.74 1.33 23.99
N THR A 121 16.71 2.55 23.44
CA THR A 121 17.93 3.29 23.08
C THR A 121 17.79 4.74 23.48
N GLU A 122 18.67 5.22 24.37
CA GLU A 122 18.69 6.62 24.77
C GLU A 122 19.13 7.53 23.62
N ILE A 123 18.44 8.66 23.49
CA ILE A 123 18.73 9.69 22.49
C ILE A 123 19.38 10.85 23.24
N ASN A 124 20.67 11.05 22.98
CA ASN A 124 21.49 12.06 23.63
C ASN A 124 21.34 13.43 22.93
N ALA A 125 22.43 14.17 22.71
CA ALA A 125 22.42 15.53 22.18
C ALA A 125 21.72 15.66 20.80
N GLU A 126 21.69 14.60 20.00
CA GLU A 126 21.03 14.55 18.69
C GLU A 126 19.49 14.67 18.76
N GLY A 127 18.91 14.49 19.94
CA GLY A 127 17.47 14.59 20.17
C GLY A 127 16.93 16.01 20.18
N TYR A 128 17.77 17.04 20.39
CA TYR A 128 17.31 18.43 20.40
C TYR A 128 17.26 19.01 18.98
N LYS A 129 16.09 19.46 18.55
CA LYS A 129 15.89 20.07 17.22
C LYS A 129 14.99 21.29 17.30
N LYS A 130 15.27 22.28 16.46
CA LYS A 130 14.43 23.45 16.21
C LYS A 130 14.36 23.69 14.72
N ASP A 131 13.16 23.66 14.16
CA ASP A 131 12.96 23.83 12.73
C ASP A 131 11.53 24.29 12.42
N PHE A 132 11.21 24.35 11.13
CA PHE A 132 9.88 24.61 10.61
C PHE A 132 9.26 23.33 10.03
N LEU A 133 7.96 23.19 10.23
CA LEU A 133 7.12 22.18 9.65
C LEU A 133 6.18 22.86 8.66
N GLU A 134 6.37 22.56 7.38
CA GLU A 134 5.50 22.97 6.29
C GLU A 134 4.84 21.73 5.68
N PHE A 135 3.72 21.92 4.97
CA PHE A 135 2.95 20.86 4.35
C PHE A 135 2.85 21.07 2.85
N GLU A 136 3.23 20.06 2.08
CA GLU A 136 3.25 20.13 0.61
C GLU A 136 1.92 19.70 -0.02
N SER A 137 1.17 18.84 0.68
CA SER A 137 -0.07 18.25 0.20
C SER A 137 -0.97 17.76 1.34
N LYS A 138 -2.15 17.23 1.00
CA LYS A 138 -3.05 16.57 1.97
C LYS A 138 -2.46 15.27 2.51
N GLU A 139 -1.78 14.52 1.66
CA GLU A 139 -1.04 13.31 2.03
C GLU A 139 0.06 13.64 3.03
N ASP A 140 0.82 14.71 2.77
CA ASP A 140 1.88 15.17 3.67
C ASP A 140 1.32 15.72 5.00
N TRP A 141 0.18 16.41 4.97
CA TRP A 141 -0.56 16.77 6.18
C TRP A 141 -0.96 15.54 7.00
N MET A 142 -1.63 14.57 6.37
CA MET A 142 -2.04 13.32 7.04
C MET A 142 -0.82 12.63 7.65
N LYS A 143 0.28 12.53 6.91
CA LYS A 143 1.51 11.89 7.37
C LYS A 143 2.11 12.58 8.60
N LYS A 144 2.41 13.88 8.50
CA LYS A 144 3.12 14.65 9.54
C LYS A 144 2.27 14.91 10.79
N THR A 145 0.96 15.14 10.64
CA THR A 145 0.07 15.32 11.80
C THR A 145 -0.13 14.05 12.62
N ASN A 146 0.02 12.88 11.98
CA ASN A 146 0.06 11.56 12.60
C ASN A 146 1.47 11.15 13.07
N LEU A 147 2.41 12.11 13.10
CA LEU A 147 3.78 11.97 13.60
C LEU A 147 4.69 11.02 12.81
N PHE A 148 4.45 10.86 11.51
CA PHE A 148 5.38 10.19 10.61
C PHE A 148 6.20 11.23 9.84
N PHE A 149 7.52 11.26 10.05
CA PHE A 149 8.42 12.22 9.38
C PHE A 149 9.46 11.53 8.48
N SER A 150 9.69 10.23 8.66
CA SER A 150 10.54 9.41 7.80
C SER A 150 9.92 9.14 6.42
N SER A 151 10.75 8.84 5.42
CA SER A 151 10.33 8.48 4.06
C SER A 151 9.89 7.02 3.90
N ASP A 152 9.31 6.41 4.94
CA ASP A 152 8.93 4.99 4.93
C ASP A 152 7.83 4.72 3.90
N LEU A 153 8.08 3.80 2.95
CA LEU A 153 7.15 3.46 1.87
C LEU A 153 5.81 2.92 2.41
N ASN A 154 5.83 2.17 3.52
CA ASN A 154 4.63 1.58 4.12
C ASN A 154 3.66 2.64 4.67
N VAL A 155 4.14 3.86 4.97
CA VAL A 155 3.30 4.94 5.50
C VAL A 155 2.29 5.42 4.46
N GLN A 156 2.66 5.40 3.17
CA GLN A 156 1.83 5.92 2.09
C GLN A 156 0.47 5.21 2.01
N ASN A 157 0.46 3.89 2.18
CA ASN A 157 -0.77 3.10 2.09
C ASN A 157 -1.76 3.47 3.23
N PHE A 158 -1.25 3.71 4.44
CA PHE A 158 -2.08 4.14 5.58
C PHE A 158 -2.55 5.59 5.46
N VAL A 159 -1.75 6.45 4.81
CA VAL A 159 -2.15 7.83 4.48
C VAL A 159 -3.31 7.81 3.49
N GLU A 160 -3.21 7.06 2.40
CA GLU A 160 -4.30 6.90 1.42
C GLU A 160 -5.57 6.36 2.07
N LEU A 161 -5.42 5.40 2.98
CA LEU A 161 -6.54 4.86 3.76
C LEU A 161 -7.19 5.91 4.65
N GLY A 162 -6.41 6.65 5.44
CA GLY A 162 -6.93 7.73 6.30
C GLY A 162 -7.66 8.80 5.49
N LEU A 163 -7.12 9.18 4.34
CA LEU A 163 -7.75 10.16 3.44
C LEU A 163 -9.08 9.66 2.87
N SER A 164 -9.17 8.37 2.51
CA SER A 164 -10.37 7.79 1.94
C SER A 164 -11.55 7.69 2.93
N ILE A 165 -11.26 7.53 4.23
CA ILE A 165 -12.27 7.38 5.28
C ILE A 165 -12.81 8.74 5.74
N GLU A 166 -11.95 9.76 5.83
CA GLU A 166 -12.29 11.06 6.44
C GLU A 166 -12.64 12.16 5.41
N ASP A 167 -13.07 11.74 4.21
CA ASP A 167 -13.26 12.55 3.00
C ASP A 167 -14.34 13.67 3.11
N THR A 168 -14.96 13.86 4.28
CA THR A 168 -16.03 14.82 4.59
C THR A 168 -15.54 16.20 5.08
N HIS A 169 -14.25 16.37 5.40
CA HIS A 169 -13.69 17.64 5.92
C HIS A 169 -13.06 18.58 4.86
N LYS A 170 -13.40 18.37 3.57
CA LYS A 170 -12.71 18.92 2.39
C LYS A 170 -12.56 20.44 2.30
N GLU A 171 -13.45 21.24 2.87
CA GLU A 171 -13.58 22.65 2.48
C GLU A 171 -12.72 23.64 3.29
N LYS A 172 -12.08 23.24 4.41
CA LYS A 172 -11.29 24.16 5.26
C LYS A 172 -9.82 23.79 5.50
N LEU A 173 -9.34 22.65 4.98
CA LEU A 173 -7.96 22.19 5.16
C LEU A 173 -6.94 22.95 4.30
N ASN A 174 -7.37 23.57 3.21
CA ASN A 174 -6.48 24.23 2.25
C ASN A 174 -5.70 25.42 2.87
N ASP A 175 -6.30 26.13 3.82
CA ASP A 175 -5.65 27.25 4.50
C ASP A 175 -4.67 26.76 5.60
N GLU A 176 -4.96 25.61 6.21
CA GLU A 176 -4.06 24.97 7.18
C GLU A 176 -2.82 24.36 6.50
N ILE A 177 -2.97 23.74 5.33
CA ILE A 177 -1.85 23.21 4.53
C ILE A 177 -0.88 24.32 4.11
N LYS A 178 -1.39 25.54 3.86
CA LYS A 178 -0.56 26.72 3.53
C LYS A 178 0.15 27.34 4.74
N SER A 179 -0.15 26.88 5.96
CA SER A 179 0.48 27.40 7.17
C SER A 179 1.84 26.76 7.42
N SER A 180 2.75 27.50 8.04
CA SER A 180 4.03 26.98 8.53
C SER A 180 4.00 26.90 10.06
N TYR A 181 4.66 25.92 10.66
CA TYR A 181 4.73 25.77 12.11
C TYR A 181 6.18 25.74 12.55
N LYS A 182 6.56 26.61 13.48
CA LYS A 182 7.86 26.48 14.14
C LYS A 182 7.74 25.40 15.22
N TYR A 183 8.70 24.48 15.29
CA TYR A 183 8.70 23.50 16.37
C TYR A 183 10.04 23.43 17.11
N THR A 184 9.95 23.05 18.38
CA THR A 184 11.08 22.64 19.20
C THR A 184 10.82 21.21 19.64
N GLU A 185 11.81 20.35 19.50
CA GLU A 185 11.78 18.93 19.83
C GLU A 185 12.93 18.58 20.77
N LEU A 186 12.64 17.66 21.68
CA LEU A 186 13.63 16.97 22.48
C LEU A 186 13.28 15.49 22.55
N GLY A 187 13.83 14.71 21.60
CA GLY A 187 13.80 13.25 21.64
C GLY A 187 14.68 12.71 22.77
N LYS A 188 14.15 11.77 23.55
CA LYS A 188 14.80 11.23 24.75
C LYS A 188 15.10 9.74 24.65
N MET A 189 14.21 8.98 24.02
CA MET A 189 14.31 7.52 23.96
C MET A 189 13.66 7.00 22.69
N ALA A 190 14.32 6.05 22.03
CA ALA A 190 13.74 5.23 20.97
C ALA A 190 13.32 3.87 21.54
N LEU A 191 12.11 3.41 21.21
CA LEU A 191 11.59 2.10 21.59
C LEU A 191 11.31 1.30 20.32
N LYS A 192 11.95 0.14 20.17
CA LYS A 192 11.62 -0.84 19.11
C LYS A 192 10.98 -2.07 19.73
N PHE A 193 9.76 -2.39 19.32
CA PHE A 193 8.96 -3.40 20.01
C PHE A 193 8.24 -4.42 19.13
N SER A 194 8.35 -4.32 17.80
CA SER A 194 7.61 -5.19 16.87
C SER A 194 7.82 -6.69 17.12
N LYS A 195 9.04 -7.12 17.47
CA LYS A 195 9.37 -8.53 17.74
C LYS A 195 8.79 -9.08 19.04
N TYR A 196 8.29 -8.20 19.91
CA TYR A 196 7.84 -8.54 21.26
C TYR A 196 6.32 -8.44 21.43
N LEU A 197 5.59 -8.31 20.32
CA LEU A 197 4.14 -8.29 20.29
C LEU A 197 3.59 -9.71 20.13
N THR A 198 2.66 -10.09 21.00
CA THR A 198 1.87 -11.32 20.85
C THR A 198 0.39 -10.95 20.67
N PRO A 199 -0.31 -11.44 19.63
CA PRO A 199 -1.74 -11.16 19.46
C PRO A 199 -2.58 -11.58 20.67
N THR A 200 -3.62 -10.82 21.00
CA THR A 200 -4.56 -11.19 22.06
C THR A 200 -5.49 -12.32 21.59
N GLU A 201 -5.96 -13.15 22.52
CA GLU A 201 -6.95 -14.20 22.21
C GLU A 201 -8.25 -13.62 21.65
N GLU A 202 -8.65 -12.42 22.10
CA GLU A 202 -9.82 -11.71 21.58
C GLU A 202 -9.65 -11.32 20.11
N PHE A 203 -8.49 -10.76 19.76
CA PHE A 203 -8.19 -10.39 18.38
C PHE A 203 -8.10 -11.64 17.47
N ILE A 204 -7.41 -12.69 17.93
CA ILE A 204 -7.33 -13.98 17.23
C ILE A 204 -8.75 -14.54 16.97
N LYS A 205 -9.62 -14.51 17.99
CA LYS A 205 -11.00 -14.99 17.88
C LYS A 205 -11.82 -14.15 16.91
N ALA A 206 -11.67 -12.82 16.94
CA ALA A 206 -12.35 -11.93 16.00
C ALA A 206 -11.99 -12.28 14.54
N VAL A 207 -10.71 -12.49 14.25
CA VAL A 207 -10.24 -12.87 12.91
C VAL A 207 -10.68 -14.28 12.52
N ARG A 208 -10.65 -15.25 13.45
CA ARG A 208 -11.11 -16.62 13.16
C ARG A 208 -12.57 -16.69 12.77
N ASN A 209 -13.40 -15.86 13.38
CA ASN A 209 -14.85 -15.82 13.20
C ASN A 209 -15.29 -15.10 11.93
N VAL A 210 -14.36 -14.51 11.15
CA VAL A 210 -14.71 -13.87 9.89
C VAL A 210 -15.28 -14.90 8.92
N ASN A 211 -16.44 -14.58 8.35
CA ASN A 211 -17.03 -15.30 7.25
C ASN A 211 -16.18 -15.13 5.99
N THR A 212 -15.81 -16.24 5.34
CA THR A 212 -14.88 -16.26 4.19
C THR A 212 -15.41 -15.56 2.94
N ASP A 213 -16.69 -15.17 2.95
CA ASP A 213 -17.35 -14.58 1.78
C ASP A 213 -17.49 -13.05 1.86
N ASP A 214 -17.26 -12.43 3.03
CA ASP A 214 -17.48 -10.98 3.23
C ASP A 214 -16.22 -10.23 3.71
N PRO A 215 -15.47 -9.59 2.79
CA PRO A 215 -14.33 -8.74 3.13
C PRO A 215 -14.69 -7.56 4.05
N GLU A 216 -15.95 -7.12 4.11
CA GLU A 216 -16.38 -6.02 4.98
C GLU A 216 -16.27 -6.37 6.46
N GLU A 217 -16.27 -7.66 6.82
CA GLU A 217 -16.05 -8.08 8.20
C GLU A 217 -14.63 -7.76 8.69
N TYR A 218 -13.62 -7.81 7.81
CA TYR A 218 -12.28 -7.36 8.17
C TYR A 218 -12.22 -5.85 8.41
N ARG A 219 -13.04 -5.05 7.71
CA ARG A 219 -13.14 -3.61 7.98
C ARG A 219 -13.66 -3.36 9.40
N LYS A 220 -14.70 -4.08 9.81
CA LYS A 220 -15.25 -4.01 11.18
C LYS A 220 -14.18 -4.35 12.23
N ILE A 221 -13.34 -5.35 11.96
CA ILE A 221 -12.21 -5.68 12.84
C ILE A 221 -11.26 -4.49 12.95
N THR A 222 -10.90 -3.85 11.84
CA THR A 222 -9.98 -2.72 11.87
C THR A 222 -10.56 -1.45 12.50
N GLU A 223 -11.89 -1.27 12.46
CA GLU A 223 -12.58 -0.20 13.19
C GLU A 223 -12.44 -0.38 14.72
N GLU A 224 -12.41 -1.63 15.20
CA GLU A 224 -12.27 -1.94 16.63
C GLU A 224 -10.81 -2.00 17.11
N TYR A 225 -9.93 -2.61 16.32
CA TYR A 225 -8.55 -2.96 16.69
C TYR A 225 -7.48 -2.06 16.03
N GLY A 226 -7.86 -1.16 15.13
CA GLY A 226 -6.96 -0.28 14.37
C GLY A 226 -6.49 -0.88 13.03
N HIS A 227 -5.78 -0.09 12.24
CA HIS A 227 -5.25 -0.52 10.94
C HIS A 227 -3.82 -1.05 11.03
N PHE A 228 -2.98 -0.42 11.84
CA PHE A 228 -1.55 -0.75 11.94
C PHE A 228 -1.02 -0.57 13.36
N ILE A 229 0.18 -1.08 13.62
CA ILE A 229 0.96 -0.78 14.81
C ILE A 229 2.34 -0.28 14.39
N PRO A 230 2.85 0.84 14.95
CA PRO A 230 4.23 1.27 14.72
C PRO A 230 5.20 0.22 15.26
N SER A 231 6.32 0.00 14.56
CA SER A 231 7.37 -0.92 15.03
C SER A 231 8.41 -0.24 15.92
N GLU A 232 8.57 1.07 15.73
CA GLU A 232 9.47 1.93 16.49
C GLU A 232 8.78 3.26 16.79
N ILE A 233 9.03 3.79 17.99
CA ILE A 233 8.61 5.13 18.39
C ILE A 233 9.75 5.92 19.00
N ILE A 234 9.62 7.24 18.94
CA ILE A 234 10.45 8.18 19.69
C ILE A 234 9.61 8.83 20.77
N LEU A 235 10.08 8.74 22.01
CA LEU A 235 9.51 9.40 23.17
C LEU A 235 10.28 10.66 23.53
N GLY A 236 9.58 11.67 24.02
CA GLY A 236 10.18 12.89 24.51
C GLY A 236 9.17 14.02 24.61
N GLY A 237 9.60 15.21 24.20
CA GLY A 237 8.72 16.37 24.09
C GLY A 237 8.83 17.05 22.73
N ARG A 238 7.70 17.53 22.20
CA ARG A 238 7.67 18.42 21.04
C ARG A 238 6.59 19.49 21.20
N VAL A 239 6.94 20.74 20.93
CA VAL A 239 6.01 21.86 20.89
C VAL A 239 5.98 22.48 19.49
N TYR A 240 4.80 22.83 19.01
CA TYR A 240 4.55 23.52 17.75
C TYR A 240 3.94 24.89 18.02
N PHE A 241 4.39 25.90 17.28
CA PHE A 241 3.82 27.24 17.23
C PHE A 241 3.43 27.56 15.79
N LYS A 242 2.15 27.88 15.56
CA LYS A 242 1.69 28.29 14.23
C LYS A 242 2.36 29.62 13.84
N ASN A 243 2.97 29.64 12.67
CA ASN A 243 3.54 30.82 12.05
C ASN A 243 2.71 31.13 10.80
N ILE A 244 1.83 32.15 10.89
CA ILE A 244 1.00 32.55 9.76
C ILE A 244 1.88 33.32 8.77
N LYS A 245 2.27 32.67 7.67
CA LYS A 245 2.81 33.38 6.48
C LYS A 245 1.66 34.18 5.87
N MET A 246 1.62 35.49 6.08
CA MET A 246 0.85 36.39 5.22
C MET A 246 1.53 36.43 3.85
N PHE A 247 1.07 35.60 2.91
CA PHE A 247 1.27 35.93 1.50
C PHE A 247 0.21 36.97 1.13
N SER A 248 0.54 38.25 1.25
CA SER A 248 -0.12 39.24 0.42
C SER A 248 0.35 39.00 -1.01
N GLU A 249 -0.54 38.55 -1.89
CA GLU A 249 -0.34 38.63 -3.32
C GLU A 249 -0.20 40.11 -3.72
N SER A 250 1.03 40.62 -3.67
CA SER A 250 1.57 41.71 -4.49
C SER A 250 2.90 42.18 -3.93
N SER A 251 3.98 41.54 -4.34
CA SER A 251 5.14 42.26 -4.89
C SER A 251 6.17 41.27 -5.40
N VAL A 252 6.68 41.62 -6.56
CA VAL A 252 7.70 40.93 -7.34
C VAL A 252 9.03 40.97 -6.59
N ASP A 253 9.79 39.87 -6.72
CA ASP A 253 11.22 39.72 -6.40
C ASP A 253 11.69 39.90 -4.95
N GLU A 254 12.03 38.77 -4.29
CA GLU A 254 13.37 38.59 -3.73
C GLU A 254 13.63 37.10 -3.41
N SER A 255 13.98 36.34 -4.45
CA SER A 255 14.68 35.06 -4.26
C SER A 255 16.18 35.36 -4.09
N LYS A 256 16.63 35.67 -2.86
CA LYS A 256 18.04 35.51 -2.40
C LYS A 256 18.21 35.97 -0.95
N LYS A 257 18.98 35.15 -0.18
CA LYS A 257 19.27 35.21 1.27
C LYS A 257 18.13 34.56 2.07
N TYR A 258 18.31 33.40 2.71
CA TYR A 258 19.26 33.17 3.79
C TYR A 258 19.91 31.78 3.71
N SER A 259 21.18 31.76 3.32
CA SER A 259 22.19 30.93 3.99
C SER A 259 23.12 31.90 4.72
N ALA A 260 23.59 31.50 5.91
CA ALA A 260 24.44 32.24 6.85
C ALA A 260 23.73 33.18 7.85
N SER A 261 23.51 32.70 9.07
CA SER A 261 24.40 33.02 10.20
C SER A 261 23.96 32.27 11.46
N ALA A 262 24.88 31.44 11.96
CA ALA A 262 24.90 31.02 13.35
C ALA A 262 25.33 32.21 14.22
N SER A 263 24.93 32.17 15.50
CA SER A 263 25.28 33.07 16.62
C SER A 263 24.59 34.44 16.67
N GLY A 264 23.82 34.66 17.74
CA GLY A 264 23.23 35.95 18.10
C GLY A 264 21.85 35.78 18.74
N GLY A 265 21.74 36.10 20.04
CA GLY A 265 20.65 35.65 20.90
C GLY A 265 19.22 35.95 20.43
N LEU A 266 18.33 34.98 20.63
CA LEU A 266 16.89 35.19 20.61
C LEU A 266 16.33 34.87 22.01
N SER A 267 16.49 35.82 22.93
CA SER A 267 15.78 35.83 24.20
C SER A 267 14.66 36.87 24.13
N LYS A 268 13.44 36.45 24.51
CA LYS A 268 12.19 37.22 24.65
C LYS A 268 11.48 37.59 23.34
N LEU A 269 10.54 36.74 22.94
CA LEU A 269 9.40 37.16 22.12
C LEU A 269 8.24 37.45 23.08
N LYS A 270 7.88 38.74 23.22
CA LYS A 270 6.56 39.15 23.69
C LYS A 270 5.58 38.81 22.55
N ILE A 271 4.70 37.85 22.77
CA ILE A 271 3.57 37.59 21.87
C ILE A 271 2.46 38.55 22.28
N GLY A 272 2.35 39.68 21.58
CA GLY A 272 1.28 40.63 21.77
C GLY A 272 0.75 41.06 20.41
N TYR A 273 -0.22 40.32 19.88
CA TYR A 273 -1.06 40.75 18.78
C TYR A 273 -2.43 40.07 18.92
N GLU A 274 -3.49 40.89 18.96
CA GLU A 274 -4.88 40.43 18.83
C GLU A 274 -5.08 39.84 17.43
N PHE A 275 -5.65 38.64 17.36
CA PHE A 275 -5.99 38.01 16.09
C PHE A 275 -7.44 37.53 16.10
N ASN A 276 -8.13 37.81 14.99
CA ASN A 276 -9.49 37.37 14.76
C ASN A 276 -9.57 35.85 14.66
N ASN A 277 -10.37 35.24 15.54
CA ASN A 277 -10.71 33.82 15.52
C ASN A 277 -11.40 33.43 14.21
N SER A 278 -10.66 32.83 13.28
CA SER A 278 -11.27 31.84 12.39
C SER A 278 -11.15 30.48 13.08
N GLU A 279 -12.28 29.91 13.51
CA GLU A 279 -12.36 28.57 14.09
C GLU A 279 -11.86 27.51 13.10
N GLY A 280 -10.57 27.18 13.16
CA GLY A 280 -10.02 25.96 12.60
C GLY A 280 -10.55 24.77 13.39
N LYS A 281 -11.04 23.73 12.71
CA LYS A 281 -11.67 22.56 13.34
C LYS A 281 -10.68 21.46 13.70
N SER A 282 -9.43 21.51 13.23
CA SER A 282 -8.45 20.46 13.52
C SER A 282 -7.84 20.63 14.92
N LYS A 283 -7.54 19.52 15.60
CA LYS A 283 -6.82 19.56 16.89
C LYS A 283 -5.39 20.12 16.76
N PHE A 284 -4.82 20.07 15.55
CA PHE A 284 -3.55 20.74 15.25
C PHE A 284 -3.69 22.27 15.32
N HIS A 285 -4.92 22.79 15.17
CA HIS A 285 -5.30 24.20 15.24
C HIS A 285 -5.89 24.59 16.62
N ALA A 286 -5.48 23.94 17.71
CA ALA A 286 -5.97 24.25 19.05
C ALA A 286 -5.99 25.76 19.34
N SER A 287 -6.95 26.20 20.17
CA SER A 287 -7.42 27.57 20.37
C SER A 287 -6.37 28.64 20.69
N ASN A 288 -5.12 28.25 20.99
CA ASN A 288 -3.99 29.13 21.28
C ASN A 288 -2.82 29.00 20.28
N HIS A 289 -3.05 28.41 19.09
CA HIS A 289 -2.06 28.25 18.02
C HIS A 289 -0.78 27.49 18.42
N THR A 290 -0.85 26.75 19.53
CA THR A 290 0.24 25.99 20.14
C THR A 290 -0.21 24.56 20.37
N ARG A 291 0.56 23.57 19.90
CA ARG A 291 0.34 22.14 20.17
C ARG A 291 1.55 21.60 20.95
N ILE A 292 1.32 20.97 22.09
CA ILE A 292 2.37 20.38 22.94
C ILE A 292 2.16 18.86 23.00
N LEU A 293 3.22 18.11 22.79
CA LEU A 293 3.34 16.67 23.00
C LEU A 293 4.43 16.47 24.05
N GLY A 294 4.10 15.88 25.19
CA GLY A 294 5.04 15.72 26.31
C GLY A 294 5.54 17.04 26.93
N GLY A 295 6.09 16.90 28.14
CA GLY A 295 6.43 18.00 29.04
C GLY A 295 5.20 18.54 29.76
N LYS A 296 5.44 19.34 30.79
CA LYS A 296 4.36 20.05 31.51
C LYS A 296 3.94 21.27 30.71
N HIS A 297 2.63 21.53 30.70
CA HIS A 297 2.12 22.79 30.16
C HIS A 297 2.57 23.93 31.07
N PRO A 298 3.14 25.02 30.53
CA PRO A 298 3.49 26.17 31.37
C PRO A 298 2.22 26.78 31.99
N ASP A 299 2.31 27.15 33.27
CA ASP A 299 1.20 27.73 34.05
C ASP A 299 0.90 29.21 33.69
N GLY A 300 1.66 29.81 32.77
CA GLY A 300 1.55 31.22 32.37
C GLY A 300 1.15 31.44 30.90
N GLU A 301 0.81 32.69 30.55
CA GLU A 301 0.40 33.08 29.17
C GLU A 301 1.50 32.87 28.11
N ASN A 302 2.78 32.89 28.50
CA ASN A 302 3.91 32.74 27.59
C ASN A 302 4.59 31.38 27.78
N PHE A 303 4.97 30.75 26.66
CA PHE A 303 5.71 29.49 26.69
C PHE A 303 7.14 29.69 27.21
N ASP A 304 7.46 29.03 28.33
CA ASP A 304 8.82 28.95 28.88
C ASP A 304 9.50 27.65 28.41
N GLU A 305 10.39 27.78 27.44
CA GLU A 305 11.15 26.64 26.90
C GLU A 305 12.04 25.99 27.96
N LYS A 306 12.64 26.75 28.89
CA LYS A 306 13.54 26.20 29.90
C LYS A 306 12.76 25.35 30.89
N ALA A 307 11.64 25.88 31.39
CA ALA A 307 10.75 25.13 32.28
C ALA A 307 10.17 23.87 31.60
N TRP A 308 9.83 23.96 30.31
CA TRP A 308 9.37 22.81 29.54
C TRP A 308 10.48 21.75 29.37
N ILE A 309 11.71 22.13 29.03
CA ILE A 309 12.87 21.22 28.94
C ILE A 309 13.16 20.56 30.30
N GLU A 310 13.12 21.32 31.39
CA GLU A 310 13.32 20.80 32.75
C GLU A 310 12.24 19.78 33.13
N SER A 311 10.99 19.99 32.71
CA SER A 311 9.91 19.03 32.95
C SER A 311 10.13 17.67 32.27
N LEU A 312 10.90 17.63 31.18
CA LEU A 312 11.26 16.42 30.44
C LEU A 312 12.43 15.64 31.07
N ILE A 313 12.98 16.09 32.21
CA ILE A 313 13.88 15.26 33.03
C ILE A 313 13.12 14.05 33.59
N ASP A 314 11.86 14.25 33.93
CA ASP A 314 10.94 13.22 34.39
C ASP A 314 10.28 12.52 33.20
N HIS A 315 10.51 11.21 33.09
CA HIS A 315 10.01 10.40 31.99
C HIS A 315 8.48 10.22 32.02
N GLN A 316 7.82 10.49 33.15
CA GLN A 316 6.36 10.47 33.23
C GLN A 316 5.73 11.58 32.39
N ASN A 317 6.48 12.63 32.08
CA ASN A 317 6.04 13.71 31.20
C ASN A 317 6.37 13.42 29.72
N TRP A 318 6.92 12.27 29.35
CA TRP A 318 7.24 11.98 27.95
C TRP A 318 6.00 11.49 27.20
N ASP A 319 5.89 11.88 25.93
CA ASP A 319 4.86 11.42 25.02
C ASP A 319 5.50 10.92 23.70
N CYS A 320 4.71 10.23 22.88
CA CYS A 320 5.08 9.85 21.53
C CYS A 320 5.21 11.10 20.65
N ILE A 321 6.41 11.37 20.16
CA ILE A 321 6.70 12.51 19.28
C ILE A 321 6.94 12.09 17.81
N GLU A 322 7.24 10.82 17.58
CA GLU A 322 7.41 10.25 16.24
C GLU A 322 7.09 8.74 16.23
N PHE A 323 6.42 8.29 15.16
CA PHE A 323 6.18 6.88 14.84
C PHE A 323 6.96 6.49 13.58
N LYS A 324 7.45 5.24 13.53
CA LYS A 324 8.21 4.72 12.39
C LYS A 324 7.82 3.29 12.03
N ASN A 325 8.03 2.95 10.75
CA ASN A 325 7.68 1.69 10.09
C ASN A 325 6.38 1.07 10.62
N PRO A 326 5.21 1.61 10.22
CA PRO A 326 3.93 1.03 10.58
C PRO A 326 3.76 -0.34 9.93
N ILE A 327 3.25 -1.30 10.70
CA ILE A 327 2.99 -2.69 10.28
C ILE A 327 1.49 -2.93 10.36
N ASN A 328 0.88 -3.46 9.30
CA ASN A 328 -0.53 -3.85 9.31
C ASN A 328 -0.77 -4.91 10.41
N ILE A 329 -1.81 -4.74 11.22
CA ILE A 329 -2.08 -5.61 12.39
C ILE A 329 -2.26 -7.09 12.02
N PHE A 330 -2.76 -7.39 10.81
CA PHE A 330 -2.98 -8.76 10.34
C PHE A 330 -1.67 -9.47 9.96
N LEU A 331 -0.59 -8.73 9.68
CA LEU A 331 0.73 -9.32 9.39
C LEU A 331 1.39 -9.92 10.64
N LEU A 332 0.98 -9.47 11.83
CA LEU A 332 1.48 -9.94 13.11
C LEU A 332 0.69 -11.15 13.65
N LEU A 333 -0.26 -11.69 12.87
CA LEU A 333 -0.98 -12.91 13.21
C LEU A 333 -0.13 -14.17 12.94
N PRO A 334 -0.44 -15.28 13.63
CA PRO A 334 0.06 -16.61 13.28
C PRO A 334 -0.14 -16.94 11.80
N ASP A 335 0.79 -17.70 11.22
CA ASP A 335 0.86 -17.97 9.78
C ASP A 335 -0.43 -18.58 9.20
N ASP A 336 -1.12 -19.44 9.95
CA ASP A 336 -2.38 -20.06 9.55
C ASP A 336 -3.51 -19.03 9.42
N LEU A 337 -3.62 -18.11 10.38
CA LEU A 337 -4.62 -17.05 10.36
C LEU A 337 -4.29 -16.00 9.31
N ARG A 338 -3.01 -15.64 9.17
CA ARG A 338 -2.55 -14.71 8.15
C ARG A 338 -2.88 -15.23 6.75
N LYS A 339 -2.63 -16.52 6.47
CA LYS A 339 -3.02 -17.18 5.22
C LYS A 339 -4.54 -17.20 5.01
N LYS A 340 -5.31 -17.53 6.05
CA LYS A 340 -6.78 -17.48 5.99
C LYS A 340 -7.30 -16.09 5.65
N SER A 341 -6.67 -15.04 6.19
CA SER A 341 -7.00 -13.65 5.84
C SER A 341 -6.75 -13.36 4.36
N PHE A 342 -5.58 -13.73 3.85
CA PHE A 342 -5.27 -13.61 2.42
C PHE A 342 -6.27 -14.35 1.52
N GLU A 343 -6.65 -15.57 1.88
CA GLU A 343 -7.62 -16.40 1.13
C GLU A 343 -9.01 -15.78 1.09
N THR A 344 -9.47 -15.24 2.21
CA THR A 344 -10.80 -14.61 2.32
C THR A 344 -10.89 -13.33 1.49
N ILE A 345 -9.84 -12.52 1.52
CA ILE A 345 -9.75 -11.28 0.72
C ILE A 345 -9.73 -11.62 -0.77
N GLY A 346 -8.95 -12.64 -1.15
CA GLY A 346 -8.80 -13.09 -2.52
C GLY A 346 -7.88 -12.19 -3.35
N LYS A 347 -7.88 -12.42 -4.67
CA LYS A 347 -7.06 -11.65 -5.60
C LYS A 347 -7.71 -10.28 -5.88
N LYS A 348 -6.86 -9.27 -6.10
CA LYS A 348 -7.25 -7.94 -6.58
C LYS A 348 -6.33 -7.47 -7.70
N ILE A 349 -6.70 -6.36 -8.33
CA ILE A 349 -5.80 -5.67 -9.26
C ILE A 349 -4.72 -4.94 -8.45
N LEU A 350 -3.47 -5.41 -8.53
CA LEU A 350 -2.34 -4.86 -7.78
C LEU A 350 -1.65 -3.73 -8.52
N TYR A 351 -1.61 -3.81 -9.85
CA TYR A 351 -0.92 -2.81 -10.66
C TYR A 351 -1.50 -2.75 -12.07
N THR A 352 -1.65 -1.54 -12.61
CA THR A 352 -1.95 -1.34 -14.04
C THR A 352 -0.97 -0.33 -14.65
N CYS A 353 -0.58 -0.55 -15.90
CA CYS A 353 0.18 0.46 -16.64
C CYS A 353 -0.03 0.36 -18.15
N ILE A 354 0.32 1.44 -18.85
CA ILE A 354 0.32 1.48 -20.30
C ILE A 354 1.75 1.74 -20.76
N LYS A 355 2.27 0.88 -21.64
CA LYS A 355 3.61 1.02 -22.22
C LYS A 355 3.52 1.17 -23.73
N ASP A 356 4.28 2.12 -24.27
CA ASP A 356 4.45 2.23 -25.71
C ASP A 356 5.42 1.16 -26.23
N CYS A 357 5.05 0.54 -27.34
CA CYS A 357 5.84 -0.48 -28.01
C CYS A 357 5.94 -0.19 -29.49
N VAL A 358 7.17 -0.05 -29.96
CA VAL A 358 7.49 -0.01 -31.39
C VAL A 358 7.78 -1.43 -31.86
N TYR A 359 7.02 -1.89 -32.85
CA TYR A 359 7.20 -3.21 -33.44
C TYR A 359 7.65 -3.14 -34.90
N TYR A 360 8.85 -3.66 -35.18
CA TYR A 360 9.41 -3.81 -36.52
C TYR A 360 9.20 -5.24 -37.05
N LEU A 361 8.20 -5.43 -37.90
CA LEU A 361 7.94 -6.71 -38.56
C LEU A 361 8.75 -6.79 -39.87
N ASN A 362 10.02 -7.20 -39.78
CA ASN A 362 10.95 -7.23 -40.93
C ASN A 362 11.10 -8.59 -41.62
N LYS A 363 10.48 -9.65 -41.08
CA LYS A 363 10.37 -10.97 -41.72
C LYS A 363 9.00 -11.59 -41.40
N PRO A 364 8.42 -12.43 -42.29
CA PRO A 364 7.21 -13.19 -41.98
C PRO A 364 7.41 -14.05 -40.71
N GLY A 365 6.38 -14.14 -39.87
CA GLY A 365 6.39 -14.95 -38.66
C GLY A 365 7.34 -14.49 -37.55
N ARG A 366 8.07 -13.38 -37.73
CA ARG A 366 8.81 -12.75 -36.63
C ARG A 366 7.82 -12.23 -35.59
N TYR A 367 8.21 -12.25 -34.33
CA TYR A 367 7.48 -11.67 -33.22
C TYR A 367 8.27 -10.56 -32.54
N ARG A 368 7.56 -9.74 -31.75
CA ARG A 368 8.16 -8.84 -30.78
C ARG A 368 8.18 -9.50 -29.41
N ASN A 369 9.36 -9.76 -28.89
CA ASN A 369 9.58 -10.08 -27.49
C ASN A 369 9.59 -8.79 -26.68
N PHE A 370 8.54 -8.49 -25.93
CA PHE A 370 8.43 -7.28 -25.12
C PHE A 370 8.67 -7.60 -23.65
N GLU A 371 9.86 -7.26 -23.15
CA GLU A 371 10.18 -7.36 -21.72
C GLU A 371 9.47 -6.26 -20.93
N LEU A 372 8.78 -6.66 -19.86
CA LEU A 372 8.07 -5.73 -18.98
C LEU A 372 9.07 -5.02 -18.04
N LYS A 373 9.26 -3.72 -18.27
CA LYS A 373 9.98 -2.83 -17.35
C LYS A 373 9.00 -2.29 -16.31
N LEU A 374 8.83 -3.06 -15.24
CA LEU A 374 7.98 -2.72 -14.09
C LEU A 374 8.84 -2.13 -12.95
N PRO A 375 8.26 -1.31 -12.07
CA PRO A 375 8.89 -0.90 -10.81
C PRO A 375 9.34 -2.11 -9.97
N GLN A 376 10.40 -1.93 -9.19
CA GLN A 376 11.03 -3.02 -8.44
C GLN A 376 10.07 -3.68 -7.44
N ASN A 377 9.31 -2.89 -6.70
CA ASN A 377 8.27 -3.36 -5.77
C ASN A 377 7.21 -4.23 -6.48
N VAL A 378 6.80 -3.88 -7.70
CA VAL A 378 5.85 -4.67 -8.48
C VAL A 378 6.47 -6.00 -8.94
N LEU A 379 7.75 -5.99 -9.34
CA LEU A 379 8.46 -7.22 -9.72
C LEU A 379 8.60 -8.17 -8.54
N GLU A 380 8.92 -7.66 -7.35
CA GLU A 380 9.03 -8.46 -6.11
C GLU A 380 7.71 -9.16 -5.80
N VAL A 381 6.59 -8.46 -5.93
CA VAL A 381 5.24 -9.03 -5.74
C VAL A 381 4.93 -10.12 -6.79
N ILE A 382 5.27 -9.91 -8.07
CA ILE A 382 5.07 -10.90 -9.13
C ILE A 382 5.89 -12.17 -8.90
N LEU A 383 7.09 -12.04 -8.36
CA LEU A 383 8.01 -13.17 -8.13
C LEU A 383 7.70 -13.92 -6.83
N ASN A 384 6.99 -13.28 -5.89
CA ASN A 384 6.56 -13.93 -4.67
C ASN A 384 5.49 -14.99 -4.97
N LYS A 385 5.78 -16.25 -4.66
CA LYS A 385 4.83 -17.35 -4.89
C LYS A 385 3.56 -17.22 -4.05
N GLU A 386 3.66 -16.63 -2.85
CA GLU A 386 2.51 -16.46 -1.95
C GLU A 386 1.49 -15.44 -2.48
N SER A 387 1.92 -14.50 -3.32
CA SER A 387 1.01 -13.51 -3.92
C SER A 387 0.11 -14.14 -5.00
N GLY A 388 0.48 -15.31 -5.53
CA GLY A 388 -0.25 -15.98 -6.60
C GLY A 388 -0.49 -15.09 -7.82
N CYS A 389 0.49 -14.25 -8.18
CA CYS A 389 0.33 -13.21 -9.20
C CYS A 389 0.15 -13.74 -10.63
N ASP A 390 -0.77 -13.11 -11.35
CA ASP A 390 -1.07 -13.30 -12.75
C ASP A 390 -0.92 -12.01 -13.54
N ILE A 391 -0.55 -12.13 -14.81
CA ILE A 391 -0.35 -10.99 -15.71
C ILE A 391 -1.33 -11.09 -16.87
N PHE A 392 -2.12 -10.03 -17.04
CA PHE A 392 -3.00 -9.84 -18.17
C PHE A 392 -2.51 -8.68 -19.02
N ALA A 393 -2.78 -8.76 -20.34
CA ALA A 393 -2.36 -7.73 -21.27
C ALA A 393 -3.36 -7.53 -22.41
N ALA A 394 -3.39 -6.31 -22.93
CA ALA A 394 -4.04 -5.97 -24.19
C ALA A 394 -3.08 -5.19 -25.09
N VAL A 395 -3.06 -5.51 -26.39
CA VAL A 395 -2.21 -4.84 -27.38
C VAL A 395 -3.07 -4.06 -28.36
N VAL A 396 -2.92 -2.73 -28.35
CA VAL A 396 -3.73 -1.81 -29.14
C VAL A 396 -2.89 -1.13 -30.24
N ASP A 397 -3.37 -1.23 -31.48
CA ASP A 397 -2.82 -0.52 -32.64
C ASP A 397 -3.24 0.96 -32.62
N THR A 398 -2.28 1.85 -32.39
CA THR A 398 -2.51 3.30 -32.26
C THR A 398 -2.65 4.02 -33.61
N GLU A 399 -2.18 3.42 -34.69
CA GLU A 399 -2.17 4.03 -36.03
C GLU A 399 -3.30 3.49 -36.93
N ASN A 400 -4.17 2.62 -36.40
CA ASN A 400 -5.23 1.94 -37.16
C ASN A 400 -4.75 1.22 -38.43
N SER A 401 -3.49 0.77 -38.43
CA SER A 401 -2.75 0.08 -39.49
C SER A 401 -3.59 -0.83 -40.39
N LYS A 402 -3.63 -0.55 -41.70
CA LYS A 402 -4.41 -1.35 -42.66
C LYS A 402 -3.75 -2.72 -42.92
N ASN A 403 -4.58 -3.74 -43.11
CA ASN A 403 -4.19 -5.11 -43.51
C ASN A 403 -3.28 -5.87 -42.52
N VAL A 404 -3.30 -5.48 -41.24
CA VAL A 404 -2.63 -6.19 -40.16
C VAL A 404 -3.56 -6.29 -38.94
N PHE A 405 -3.33 -7.30 -38.12
CA PHE A 405 -3.81 -7.39 -36.75
C PHE A 405 -2.74 -7.99 -35.84
N PHE A 406 -2.94 -7.89 -34.53
CA PHE A 406 -1.96 -8.35 -33.55
C PHE A 406 -2.56 -9.46 -32.69
N SER A 407 -1.80 -10.54 -32.52
CA SER A 407 -2.09 -11.62 -31.57
C SER A 407 -0.94 -11.68 -30.57
N TYR A 408 -1.24 -12.04 -29.34
CA TYR A 408 -0.26 -12.00 -28.26
C TYR A 408 -0.60 -13.00 -27.15
N TYR A 409 0.43 -13.33 -26.37
CA TYR A 409 0.35 -14.17 -25.18
C TYR A 409 1.43 -13.74 -24.20
N VAL A 410 1.29 -14.16 -22.94
CA VAL A 410 2.27 -13.89 -21.89
C VAL A 410 3.20 -15.08 -21.77
N LEU A 411 4.49 -14.80 -21.60
CA LEU A 411 5.49 -15.80 -21.23
C LEU A 411 5.75 -15.70 -19.73
N LYS A 412 5.56 -16.83 -19.02
CA LYS A 412 5.70 -16.90 -17.56
C LYS A 412 7.12 -16.51 -17.15
N PRO A 413 7.30 -15.67 -16.12
CA PRO A 413 8.62 -15.41 -15.56
C PRO A 413 9.22 -16.71 -15.00
N LYS A 414 10.53 -16.91 -15.21
CA LYS A 414 11.28 -18.05 -14.67
C LYS A 414 12.28 -17.56 -13.61
N VAL A 415 12.47 -18.34 -12.57
CA VAL A 415 13.63 -18.21 -11.68
C VAL A 415 14.77 -18.97 -12.35
N THR A 416 15.87 -18.30 -12.66
CA THR A 416 17.06 -18.96 -13.23
C THR A 416 18.00 -19.41 -12.10
N GLU A 417 18.84 -20.41 -12.36
CA GLU A 417 19.82 -20.96 -11.40
C GLU A 417 20.82 -19.92 -10.85
N GLU A 418 20.94 -18.75 -11.50
CA GLU A 418 21.77 -17.62 -11.05
C GLU A 418 21.04 -16.63 -10.11
N ASP A 419 19.88 -17.01 -9.54
CA ASP A 419 19.03 -16.15 -8.68
C ASP A 419 18.59 -14.81 -9.30
N LYS A 420 18.79 -14.62 -10.61
CA LYS A 420 18.28 -13.44 -11.32
C LYS A 420 16.84 -13.70 -11.76
N PRO A 421 15.87 -12.86 -11.34
CA PRO A 421 14.50 -13.02 -11.77
C PRO A 421 14.38 -12.71 -13.26
N VAL A 422 13.91 -13.68 -14.06
CA VAL A 422 13.57 -13.42 -15.45
C VAL A 422 12.30 -12.59 -15.47
N LYS A 423 12.43 -11.35 -15.94
CA LYS A 423 11.31 -10.42 -16.06
C LYS A 423 10.19 -10.99 -16.93
N PRO A 424 8.92 -10.73 -16.59
CA PRO A 424 7.80 -11.18 -17.40
C PRO A 424 7.83 -10.56 -18.81
N ARG A 425 7.36 -11.32 -19.80
CA ARG A 425 7.44 -10.93 -21.22
C ARG A 425 6.09 -11.11 -21.91
N ILE A 426 5.79 -10.20 -22.81
CA ILE A 426 4.64 -10.31 -23.72
C ILE A 426 5.17 -10.55 -25.12
N ILE A 427 4.68 -11.61 -25.75
CA ILE A 427 5.07 -11.99 -27.11
C ILE A 427 3.98 -11.49 -28.06
N ILE A 428 4.36 -10.65 -29.02
CA ILE A 428 3.41 -10.00 -29.94
C ILE A 428 3.71 -10.40 -31.37
N HIS A 429 2.72 -10.96 -32.04
CA HIS A 429 2.76 -11.36 -33.44
C HIS A 429 1.95 -10.39 -34.29
N GLY A 430 2.51 -10.02 -35.45
CA GLY A 430 1.84 -9.16 -36.42
C GLY A 430 1.36 -10.02 -37.59
N VAL A 431 0.05 -10.18 -37.72
CA VAL A 431 -0.55 -11.06 -38.72
C VAL A 431 -0.98 -10.25 -39.94
N GLN A 432 -0.33 -10.51 -41.07
CA GLN A 432 -0.60 -9.84 -42.35
C GLN A 432 -1.09 -10.85 -43.38
N LYS A 433 -2.14 -10.50 -44.14
CA LYS A 433 -2.61 -11.34 -45.26
C LYS A 433 -1.61 -11.42 -46.40
N LYS A 434 -0.95 -10.29 -46.70
CA LYS A 434 0.19 -10.22 -47.62
C LYS A 434 1.33 -9.59 -46.84
N TYR A 435 2.42 -10.31 -46.71
CA TYR A 435 3.56 -9.85 -45.96
C TYR A 435 4.14 -8.56 -46.55
N GLN A 436 4.35 -7.56 -45.70
CA GLN A 436 5.07 -6.34 -46.04
C GLN A 436 5.87 -5.86 -44.83
N PRO A 437 7.19 -5.61 -44.98
CA PRO A 437 7.99 -5.04 -43.91
C PRO A 437 7.42 -3.71 -43.44
N ARG A 438 7.07 -3.62 -42.15
CA ARG A 438 6.44 -2.41 -41.59
C ARG A 438 6.83 -2.19 -40.13
N LYS A 439 6.80 -0.93 -39.74
CA LYS A 439 6.88 -0.47 -38.36
C LYS A 439 5.47 -0.19 -37.86
N PHE A 440 5.16 -0.61 -36.64
CA PHE A 440 3.88 -0.37 -35.97
C PHE A 440 4.11 0.29 -34.62
N LYS A 441 3.23 1.25 -34.27
CA LYS A 441 3.15 1.82 -32.93
C LYS A 441 2.00 1.21 -32.16
N LEU A 442 2.34 0.49 -31.11
CA LEU A 442 1.40 -0.25 -30.27
C LEU A 442 1.40 0.35 -28.86
N LYS A 443 0.26 0.29 -28.20
CA LYS A 443 0.14 0.46 -26.75
C LYS A 443 -0.16 -0.88 -26.12
N ILE A 444 0.66 -1.25 -25.14
CA ILE A 444 0.49 -2.47 -24.35
C ILE A 444 -0.08 -2.05 -23.00
N LYS A 445 -1.32 -2.44 -22.74
CA LYS A 445 -2.02 -2.21 -21.48
C LYS A 445 -1.82 -3.45 -20.61
N ILE A 446 -1.23 -3.30 -19.44
CA ILE A 446 -0.80 -4.39 -18.55
C ILE A 446 -1.60 -4.30 -17.26
N MET A 447 -2.07 -5.44 -16.77
CA MET A 447 -2.69 -5.61 -15.48
C MET A 447 -1.99 -6.74 -14.73
N VAL A 448 -1.59 -6.48 -13.49
CA VAL A 448 -1.07 -7.46 -12.55
C VAL A 448 -2.14 -7.71 -11.51
N VAL A 449 -2.51 -8.98 -11.36
CA VAL A 449 -3.55 -9.44 -10.45
C VAL A 449 -2.92 -10.39 -9.44
N GLY A 450 -3.26 -10.28 -8.16
CA GLY A 450 -2.73 -11.17 -7.14
C GLY A 450 -3.29 -10.84 -5.76
N ILE A 451 -2.85 -11.60 -4.78
CA ILE A 451 -3.12 -11.33 -3.36
C ILE A 451 -2.21 -10.18 -2.92
N ASP A 452 -2.81 -9.18 -2.27
CA ASP A 452 -2.05 -8.09 -1.67
C ASP A 452 -1.46 -8.52 -0.33
N LEU A 453 -0.16 -8.84 -0.35
CA LEU A 453 0.55 -9.29 0.84
C LEU A 453 0.88 -8.14 1.80
N ASP A 454 0.86 -6.89 1.35
CA ASP A 454 1.00 -5.72 2.22
C ASP A 454 -0.31 -5.36 2.93
N LEU A 455 -1.38 -6.12 2.61
CA LEU A 455 -2.69 -6.04 3.23
C LEU A 455 -3.32 -4.63 3.13
N ASN A 456 -3.09 -3.91 2.03
CA ASN A 456 -3.75 -2.64 1.72
C ASN A 456 -5.20 -2.84 1.24
N PHE A 457 -5.86 -3.91 1.70
CA PHE A 457 -7.19 -4.32 1.29
C PHE A 457 -8.31 -3.58 2.04
N ILE A 458 -7.97 -2.72 3.00
CA ILE A 458 -8.93 -1.96 3.83
C ILE A 458 -9.40 -0.69 3.10
N LEU A 459 -8.82 -0.37 1.93
CA LEU A 459 -9.24 0.78 1.13
C LEU A 459 -10.68 0.59 0.61
N PRO A 460 -11.55 1.60 0.70
CA PRO A 460 -12.87 1.55 0.06
C PRO A 460 -12.72 1.43 -1.47
N ASN A 461 -13.64 0.72 -2.13
CA ASN A 461 -13.72 0.52 -3.58
C ASN A 461 -12.72 -0.45 -4.22
N ILE A 462 -12.22 -1.45 -3.49
CA ILE A 462 -11.36 -2.47 -4.09
C ILE A 462 -12.15 -3.39 -5.04
N ILE A 463 -11.66 -3.47 -6.27
CA ILE A 463 -12.18 -4.37 -7.29
C ILE A 463 -11.70 -5.80 -6.96
N LYS A 464 -12.62 -6.62 -6.45
CA LYS A 464 -12.40 -8.05 -6.24
C LYS A 464 -12.33 -8.76 -7.59
N VAL A 465 -11.33 -9.61 -7.77
CA VAL A 465 -11.17 -10.39 -8.99
C VAL A 465 -10.92 -11.87 -8.70
N GLU A 466 -11.31 -12.70 -9.65
CA GLU A 466 -11.05 -14.14 -9.64
C GLU A 466 -10.28 -14.52 -10.90
N VAL A 467 -9.33 -15.45 -10.78
CA VAL A 467 -8.58 -15.98 -11.91
C VAL A 467 -8.83 -17.49 -11.98
N ILE A 468 -9.39 -17.95 -13.10
CA ILE A 468 -9.61 -19.36 -13.39
C ILE A 468 -8.55 -19.82 -14.39
N GLU A 469 -7.86 -20.90 -14.07
CA GLU A 469 -6.79 -21.48 -14.88
C GLU A 469 -7.27 -22.76 -15.59
N ASN A 470 -7.10 -22.83 -16.91
CA ASN A 470 -7.39 -24.02 -17.71
C ASN A 470 -6.12 -24.44 -18.47
N SER A 471 -5.48 -25.52 -18.03
CA SER A 471 -4.28 -26.06 -18.68
C SER A 471 -4.62 -26.91 -19.90
N PHE A 472 -3.90 -26.74 -21.00
CA PHE A 472 -3.96 -27.60 -22.17
C PHE A 472 -2.65 -28.36 -22.39
N ASN A 473 -2.75 -29.66 -22.62
CA ASN A 473 -1.60 -30.53 -22.88
C ASN A 473 -1.45 -30.81 -24.38
N SER A 474 -0.27 -30.55 -24.92
CA SER A 474 0.02 -30.79 -26.34
C SER A 474 -0.11 -32.25 -26.79
N LYS A 475 -0.11 -33.22 -25.87
CA LYS A 475 -0.32 -34.65 -26.16
C LYS A 475 -1.67 -34.95 -26.82
N ASP A 476 -2.65 -34.07 -26.64
CA ASP A 476 -3.98 -34.19 -27.25
C ASP A 476 -3.95 -33.99 -28.78
N ASN A 477 -2.81 -33.49 -29.33
CA ASN A 477 -2.50 -33.44 -30.76
C ASN A 477 -3.63 -32.85 -31.63
N CYS A 478 -4.28 -31.79 -31.16
CA CYS A 478 -5.35 -31.11 -31.87
C CYS A 478 -5.01 -29.66 -32.21
N ASP A 479 -5.53 -29.16 -33.34
CA ASP A 479 -5.45 -27.76 -33.78
C ASP A 479 -6.60 -26.89 -33.21
N PHE A 480 -7.58 -27.54 -32.60
CA PHE A 480 -8.74 -26.96 -31.90
C PHE A 480 -8.94 -27.62 -30.54
N TYR A 481 -9.21 -26.82 -29.51
CA TYR A 481 -9.58 -27.35 -28.19
C TYR A 481 -10.65 -26.48 -27.53
N SER A 482 -11.66 -27.12 -26.95
CA SER A 482 -12.72 -26.48 -26.18
C SER A 482 -12.53 -26.78 -24.70
N MET A 483 -12.33 -25.74 -23.90
CA MET A 483 -12.23 -25.83 -22.44
C MET A 483 -13.56 -25.45 -21.82
N LYS A 484 -13.98 -26.17 -20.79
CA LYS A 484 -15.11 -25.74 -19.96
C LYS A 484 -14.67 -24.66 -18.98
N LEU A 485 -15.49 -23.63 -18.86
CA LEU A 485 -15.40 -22.58 -17.86
C LEU A 485 -16.68 -22.60 -17.04
N THR A 486 -16.56 -23.00 -15.77
CA THR A 486 -17.67 -23.13 -14.83
C THR A 486 -17.52 -22.07 -13.73
N PRO A 487 -17.97 -20.83 -13.97
CA PRO A 487 -17.96 -19.78 -12.96
C PRO A 487 -18.96 -20.09 -11.84
N LYS A 488 -18.80 -19.46 -10.67
CA LYS A 488 -19.72 -19.64 -9.53
C LYS A 488 -21.10 -19.01 -9.76
N CYS A 489 -21.20 -18.11 -10.73
CA CYS A 489 -22.39 -17.35 -11.06
C CYS A 489 -22.51 -17.12 -12.58
N ASP A 490 -23.69 -16.74 -13.07
CA ASP A 490 -23.88 -16.44 -14.49
C ASP A 490 -23.31 -15.04 -14.81
N LEU A 491 -22.13 -15.06 -15.42
CA LEU A 491 -21.35 -13.86 -15.73
C LEU A 491 -22.10 -12.85 -16.61
N ILE A 492 -22.96 -13.33 -17.52
CA ILE A 492 -23.64 -12.46 -18.48
C ILE A 492 -24.84 -11.80 -17.80
N SER A 493 -25.66 -12.57 -17.08
CA SER A 493 -26.82 -12.00 -16.38
C SER A 493 -26.43 -11.07 -15.25
N GLU A 494 -25.29 -11.34 -14.58
CA GLU A 494 -24.78 -10.52 -13.49
C GLU A 494 -23.89 -9.36 -13.95
N ASN A 495 -23.73 -9.17 -15.27
CA ASN A 495 -22.87 -8.13 -15.86
C ASN A 495 -21.43 -8.16 -15.34
N ILE A 496 -20.88 -9.35 -15.12
CA ILE A 496 -19.50 -9.55 -14.64
C ILE A 496 -18.54 -9.52 -15.85
N PRO A 497 -17.62 -8.54 -15.94
CA PRO A 497 -16.62 -8.52 -16.99
C PRO A 497 -15.65 -9.69 -16.88
N PHE A 498 -15.34 -10.33 -18.02
CA PHE A 498 -14.34 -11.39 -18.08
C PHE A 498 -13.42 -11.31 -19.30
N PHE A 499 -12.16 -11.67 -19.09
CA PHE A 499 -11.09 -11.57 -20.10
C PHE A 499 -10.18 -12.79 -20.05
N GLY A 500 -9.70 -13.21 -21.21
CA GLY A 500 -8.83 -14.38 -21.32
C GLY A 500 -7.46 -14.04 -21.92
N ILE A 501 -6.42 -14.73 -21.47
CA ILE A 501 -5.10 -14.67 -22.10
C ILE A 501 -4.38 -16.03 -22.02
N PRO A 502 -3.74 -16.48 -23.12
CA PRO A 502 -2.84 -17.63 -23.06
C PRO A 502 -1.54 -17.28 -22.34
N ILE A 503 -1.11 -18.18 -21.43
CA ILE A 503 0.15 -18.14 -20.70
C ILE A 503 1.01 -19.33 -21.12
N LEU A 504 2.23 -19.06 -21.58
CA LEU A 504 3.19 -20.09 -21.99
C LEU A 504 4.35 -20.17 -21.00
N ASN A 505 4.83 -21.39 -20.73
CA ASN A 505 6.02 -21.61 -19.92
C ASN A 505 7.31 -21.37 -20.71
N ASP A 506 7.30 -21.70 -22.00
CA ASP A 506 8.42 -21.56 -22.91
C ASP A 506 7.97 -21.17 -24.31
N LEU A 507 8.92 -20.61 -25.07
CA LEU A 507 8.72 -20.43 -26.50
C LEU A 507 8.97 -21.78 -27.18
N ASN A 508 7.93 -22.31 -27.84
CA ASN A 508 8.09 -23.49 -28.68
C ASN A 508 9.12 -23.25 -29.80
N SER A 509 9.71 -24.34 -30.30
CA SER A 509 10.60 -24.31 -31.48
C SER A 509 9.99 -23.58 -32.68
N ASN A 510 8.65 -23.60 -32.79
CA ASN A 510 7.90 -22.80 -33.76
C ASN A 510 7.57 -21.39 -33.23
N ASN A 511 8.57 -20.53 -33.31
CA ASN A 511 8.53 -19.10 -32.97
C ASN A 511 7.52 -18.25 -33.76
N SER A 512 6.71 -18.84 -34.64
CA SER A 512 5.74 -18.13 -35.50
C SER A 512 4.27 -18.48 -35.20
N LEU A 513 4.03 -19.21 -34.12
CA LEU A 513 2.71 -19.68 -33.73
C LEU A 513 1.92 -18.58 -33.01
N VAL A 514 0.66 -18.42 -33.42
CA VAL A 514 -0.34 -17.56 -32.76
C VAL A 514 -1.48 -18.41 -32.22
N ILE A 515 -1.99 -18.02 -31.05
CA ILE A 515 -3.13 -18.67 -30.40
C ILE A 515 -4.33 -17.72 -30.49
N GLY A 516 -5.42 -18.20 -31.07
CA GLY A 516 -6.71 -17.54 -31.08
C GLY A 516 -7.62 -18.14 -30.01
N HIS A 517 -8.50 -17.33 -29.45
CA HIS A 517 -9.49 -17.77 -28.49
C HIS A 517 -10.80 -16.98 -28.62
N LYS A 518 -11.90 -17.56 -28.13
CA LYS A 518 -13.21 -16.93 -27.99
C LYS A 518 -13.99 -17.59 -26.85
N PHE A 519 -14.87 -16.84 -26.21
CA PHE A 519 -15.82 -17.38 -25.24
C PHE A 519 -17.16 -17.65 -25.93
N CYS A 520 -17.77 -18.78 -25.61
CA CYS A 520 -19.05 -19.23 -26.18
C CYS A 520 -19.98 -19.65 -25.04
N LYS A 521 -21.28 -19.36 -25.16
CA LYS A 521 -22.28 -19.96 -24.27
C LYS A 521 -22.32 -21.48 -24.48
N ALA A 522 -22.26 -22.27 -23.41
CA ALA A 522 -22.39 -23.72 -23.50
C ALA A 522 -23.84 -24.15 -23.77
N GLN A 523 -24.05 -25.44 -24.08
CA GLN A 523 -25.39 -26.01 -24.22
C GLN A 523 -26.08 -26.26 -22.87
N ALA A 524 -25.30 -26.47 -21.81
CA ALA A 524 -25.81 -26.55 -20.44
C ALA A 524 -26.01 -25.13 -19.88
N ASP A 525 -27.07 -24.94 -19.08
CA ASP A 525 -27.37 -23.65 -18.44
C ASP A 525 -26.20 -23.20 -17.56
N ASN A 526 -25.84 -21.92 -17.65
CA ASN A 526 -24.80 -21.21 -16.89
C ASN A 526 -23.33 -21.63 -17.11
N GLU A 527 -23.02 -22.51 -18.08
CA GLU A 527 -21.64 -22.83 -18.45
C GLU A 527 -21.14 -22.00 -19.65
N LEU A 528 -19.84 -21.68 -19.65
CA LEU A 528 -19.14 -21.09 -20.79
C LEU A 528 -18.11 -22.08 -21.35
N GLU A 529 -17.87 -22.01 -22.65
CA GLU A 529 -16.79 -22.72 -23.32
C GLU A 529 -15.75 -21.73 -23.84
N ILE A 530 -14.48 -22.08 -23.68
CA ILE A 530 -13.35 -21.34 -24.25
C ILE A 530 -12.85 -22.14 -25.44
N HIS A 531 -13.12 -21.64 -26.64
CA HIS A 531 -12.64 -22.28 -27.87
C HIS A 531 -11.30 -21.68 -28.25
N THR A 532 -10.28 -22.52 -28.27
CA THR A 532 -8.90 -22.15 -28.60
C THR A 532 -8.44 -22.86 -29.87
N PHE A 533 -7.57 -22.20 -30.63
CA PHE A 533 -7.00 -22.74 -31.86
C PHE A 533 -5.66 -22.08 -32.17
N SER A 534 -4.85 -22.74 -33.01
CA SER A 534 -3.48 -22.30 -33.30
C SER A 534 -3.21 -22.14 -34.79
N TYR A 535 -2.43 -21.14 -35.16
CA TYR A 535 -2.06 -20.86 -36.54
C TYR A 535 -0.57 -20.53 -36.68
N CYS A 536 0.11 -21.13 -37.64
CA CYS A 536 1.52 -20.90 -37.93
C CYS A 536 1.68 -19.82 -39.00
N LEU A 537 2.25 -18.66 -38.65
CA LEU A 537 2.45 -17.55 -39.59
C LEU A 537 3.52 -17.81 -40.65
N LYS A 538 4.47 -18.72 -40.38
CA LYS A 538 5.50 -19.10 -41.36
C LYS A 538 4.94 -20.02 -42.43
N GLU A 539 4.11 -20.99 -42.04
CA GLU A 539 3.52 -21.99 -42.93
C GLU A 539 2.16 -21.55 -43.49
N ASN A 540 1.56 -20.50 -42.94
CA ASN A 540 0.23 -20.00 -43.26
C ASN A 540 -0.87 -21.07 -43.16
N ARG A 541 -0.80 -21.92 -42.15
CA ARG A 541 -1.80 -22.97 -41.89
C ARG A 541 -2.10 -23.13 -40.41
N TYR A 542 -3.27 -23.72 -40.11
CA TYR A 542 -3.57 -24.18 -38.76
C TYR A 542 -2.67 -25.36 -38.40
N VAL A 543 -2.22 -25.38 -37.15
CA VAL A 543 -1.32 -26.41 -36.62
C VAL A 543 -1.77 -26.79 -35.21
N ASN A 544 -1.26 -27.89 -34.69
CA ASN A 544 -1.58 -28.33 -33.34
C ASN A 544 -1.25 -27.25 -32.30
N LEU A 545 -2.12 -27.11 -31.30
CA LEU A 545 -1.93 -26.20 -30.19
C LEU A 545 -0.65 -26.54 -29.42
N PRO A 546 0.12 -25.53 -28.99
CA PRO A 546 1.25 -25.75 -28.08
C PRO A 546 0.74 -26.13 -26.69
N GLU A 547 1.63 -26.50 -25.77
CA GLU A 547 1.26 -26.55 -24.35
C GLU A 547 1.12 -25.11 -23.81
N PHE A 548 0.02 -24.80 -23.13
CA PHE A 548 -0.23 -23.50 -22.51
C PHE A 548 -1.29 -23.62 -21.41
N THR A 549 -1.35 -22.62 -20.54
CA THR A 549 -2.45 -22.43 -19.61
C THR A 549 -3.26 -21.22 -20.05
N PHE A 550 -4.57 -21.35 -20.18
CA PHE A 550 -5.46 -20.23 -20.42
C PHE A 550 -5.91 -19.64 -19.09
N HIS A 551 -5.61 -18.37 -18.86
CA HIS A 551 -6.03 -17.66 -17.65
C HIS A 551 -7.25 -16.80 -18.00
N THR A 552 -8.34 -17.00 -17.26
CA THR A 552 -9.57 -16.20 -17.36
C THR A 552 -9.70 -15.33 -16.11
N LEU A 553 -9.70 -14.02 -16.29
CA LEU A 553 -9.97 -13.03 -15.24
C LEU A 553 -11.46 -12.73 -15.18
N LEU A 554 -12.05 -12.76 -13.99
CA LEU A 554 -13.40 -12.30 -13.67
C LEU A 554 -13.31 -11.07 -12.75
N ILE A 555 -14.12 -10.04 -13.02
CA ILE A 555 -14.15 -8.80 -12.24
C ILE A 555 -15.47 -8.73 -11.46
N LEU A 556 -15.44 -9.16 -10.20
CA LEU A 556 -16.67 -9.50 -9.45
C LEU A 556 -17.43 -8.27 -8.94
N ASN A 557 -16.75 -7.26 -8.40
CA ASN A 557 -17.38 -6.07 -7.83
C ASN A 557 -16.80 -4.81 -8.48
N ASN A 558 -17.42 -4.35 -9.58
CA ASN A 558 -17.00 -3.12 -10.26
C ASN A 558 -17.95 -1.94 -9.90
N PRO A 559 -17.49 -0.95 -9.12
CA PRO A 559 -18.37 0.06 -8.53
C PRO A 559 -18.83 1.17 -9.48
N THR A 560 -18.26 1.32 -10.68
CA THR A 560 -18.60 2.43 -11.59
C THR A 560 -19.53 2.01 -12.73
N PRO A 561 -20.75 2.57 -12.81
CA PRO A 561 -21.58 2.47 -14.01
C PRO A 561 -20.85 3.04 -15.24
N GLY A 562 -20.73 2.25 -16.31
CA GLY A 562 -20.09 2.65 -17.58
C GLY A 562 -18.66 2.15 -17.81
N ASP A 563 -18.04 1.52 -16.81
CA ASP A 563 -16.73 0.88 -16.96
C ASP A 563 -16.81 -0.46 -17.71
N TYR A 564 -17.99 -1.08 -17.75
CA TYR A 564 -18.30 -2.30 -18.50
C TYR A 564 -19.43 -2.05 -19.50
N GLU A 565 -19.26 -2.56 -20.71
CA GLU A 565 -20.33 -2.57 -21.71
C GLU A 565 -20.22 -3.82 -22.59
N LEU A 566 -21.37 -4.38 -22.96
CA LEU A 566 -21.47 -5.45 -23.94
C LEU A 566 -21.88 -4.86 -25.28
N LEU A 567 -20.93 -4.79 -26.21
CA LEU A 567 -21.11 -4.11 -27.49
C LEU A 567 -21.37 -5.09 -28.64
N PRO A 568 -22.50 -4.98 -29.36
CA PRO A 568 -22.76 -5.80 -30.53
C PRO A 568 -21.93 -5.34 -31.72
N PHE A 569 -21.54 -6.29 -32.58
CA PHE A 569 -20.83 -5.96 -33.81
C PHE A 569 -21.77 -5.38 -34.88
N LYS A 570 -21.38 -4.24 -35.47
CA LYS A 570 -22.04 -3.64 -36.64
C LYS A 570 -21.42 -4.15 -37.93
N PHE A 571 -22.20 -4.15 -39.01
CA PHE A 571 -21.72 -4.52 -40.35
C PHE A 571 -21.71 -3.32 -41.29
N SER A 572 -20.58 -3.07 -41.95
CA SER A 572 -20.49 -1.93 -42.87
C SER A 572 -21.27 -2.23 -44.16
N ARG A 573 -22.00 -1.24 -44.69
CA ARG A 573 -22.84 -1.41 -45.90
C ARG A 573 -22.06 -1.94 -47.12
N MET A 574 -20.77 -1.59 -47.25
CA MET A 574 -19.93 -1.97 -48.41
C MET A 574 -19.02 -3.18 -48.17
N LYS A 575 -18.61 -3.45 -46.93
CA LYS A 575 -17.73 -4.57 -46.58
C LYS A 575 -18.45 -5.40 -45.53
N LYS A 576 -18.87 -6.61 -45.89
CA LYS A 576 -19.49 -7.63 -45.01
C LYS A 576 -18.53 -8.08 -43.89
N LYS A 577 -17.96 -7.15 -43.12
CA LYS A 577 -16.98 -7.37 -42.06
C LYS A 577 -17.51 -6.74 -40.79
N PRO A 578 -17.62 -7.51 -39.70
CA PRO A 578 -18.10 -7.00 -38.42
C PRO A 578 -17.06 -6.06 -37.80
N PHE A 579 -17.54 -4.95 -37.24
CA PHE A 579 -16.75 -3.98 -36.51
C PHE A 579 -17.57 -3.30 -35.41
N ILE A 580 -16.87 -2.81 -34.39
CA ILE A 580 -17.42 -1.91 -33.38
C ILE A 580 -16.70 -0.58 -33.56
N ASP A 581 -17.47 0.49 -33.72
CA ASP A 581 -16.94 1.85 -33.77
C ASP A 581 -16.84 2.39 -32.35
N LEU A 582 -15.63 2.74 -31.93
CA LEU A 582 -15.37 3.29 -30.60
C LEU A 582 -15.47 4.82 -30.58
N GLN A 583 -15.51 5.48 -31.75
CA GLN A 583 -15.60 6.94 -31.85
C GLN A 583 -17.04 7.45 -31.88
N SER A 584 -17.99 6.64 -32.36
CA SER A 584 -19.39 7.05 -32.55
C SER A 584 -20.27 6.88 -31.32
N GLN A 585 -19.71 6.40 -30.20
CA GLN A 585 -20.45 6.24 -28.95
C GLN A 585 -20.50 7.58 -28.20
N SER A 586 -21.56 7.82 -27.42
CA SER A 586 -21.88 9.11 -26.78
C SER A 586 -20.76 9.67 -25.88
N SER A 587 -19.88 8.79 -25.40
CA SER A 587 -18.53 9.10 -24.92
C SER A 587 -17.54 8.33 -25.80
N SER A 588 -16.46 8.96 -26.24
CA SER A 588 -15.43 8.26 -27.03
C SER A 588 -14.79 7.16 -26.19
N LEU A 589 -15.14 5.89 -26.43
CA LEU A 589 -14.66 4.76 -25.65
C LEU A 589 -13.20 4.44 -26.03
N ASN A 590 -12.33 4.24 -25.03
CA ASN A 590 -10.97 3.73 -25.23
C ASN A 590 -10.73 2.49 -24.35
N PRO A 591 -11.47 1.39 -24.60
CA PRO A 591 -11.48 0.21 -23.75
C PRO A 591 -10.07 -0.27 -23.44
N ARG A 592 -9.77 -0.49 -22.16
CA ARG A 592 -8.49 -1.04 -21.74
C ARG A 592 -8.40 -2.51 -22.10
N TYR A 593 -9.47 -3.26 -21.83
CA TYR A 593 -9.53 -4.69 -22.10
C TYR A 593 -10.78 -5.01 -22.91
N VAL A 594 -10.67 -6.02 -23.78
CA VAL A 594 -11.75 -6.47 -24.65
C VAL A 594 -11.76 -7.98 -24.70
N SER A 595 -12.95 -8.57 -24.69
CA SER A 595 -13.14 -10.01 -24.82
C SER A 595 -14.27 -10.29 -25.80
N LEU A 596 -14.16 -11.38 -26.55
CA LEU A 596 -15.16 -11.75 -27.54
C LEU A 596 -16.04 -12.87 -26.99
N TYR A 597 -17.35 -12.64 -27.05
CA TYR A 597 -18.37 -13.54 -26.54
C TYR A 597 -19.39 -13.92 -27.63
N LEU A 598 -19.71 -15.21 -27.72
CA LEU A 598 -20.77 -15.73 -28.59
C LEU A 598 -21.94 -16.23 -27.73
N SER A 599 -23.09 -15.58 -27.86
CA SER A 599 -24.30 -15.87 -27.09
C SER A 599 -25.08 -17.10 -27.55
N SER A 600 -24.71 -17.69 -28.69
CA SER A 600 -25.34 -18.90 -29.23
C SER A 600 -24.30 -19.88 -29.79
N ASN A 601 -24.38 -21.14 -29.33
CA ASN A 601 -23.57 -22.26 -29.80
C ASN A 601 -24.29 -23.09 -30.90
N VAL A 602 -25.48 -22.65 -31.33
CA VAL A 602 -26.41 -23.46 -32.15
C VAL A 602 -25.82 -23.85 -33.52
N ASN A 603 -24.85 -23.07 -34.02
CA ASN A 603 -24.12 -23.36 -35.26
C ASN A 603 -22.62 -23.23 -35.04
N ASN A 604 -22.01 -24.17 -34.32
CA ASN A 604 -20.56 -24.21 -34.02
C ASN A 604 -19.62 -24.26 -35.24
N ASN A 605 -20.18 -24.09 -36.45
CA ASN A 605 -19.50 -24.06 -37.74
C ASN A 605 -19.02 -22.64 -38.08
N TYR A 606 -18.42 -21.89 -37.16
CA TYR A 606 -17.74 -20.65 -37.55
C TYR A 606 -16.28 -20.94 -37.91
N LYS A 607 -15.84 -20.42 -39.05
CA LYS A 607 -14.41 -20.41 -39.38
C LYS A 607 -13.64 -19.71 -38.27
N PRO A 608 -12.48 -20.21 -37.80
CA PRO A 608 -11.70 -19.56 -36.75
C PRO A 608 -11.37 -18.10 -37.09
N PHE A 609 -11.47 -17.24 -36.08
CA PHE A 609 -11.25 -15.81 -36.22
C PHE A 609 -10.63 -15.17 -34.99
N PHE A 610 -9.90 -14.10 -35.22
CA PHE A 610 -9.17 -13.35 -34.21
C PHE A 610 -9.85 -12.02 -33.92
N LEU A 611 -9.87 -11.64 -32.65
CA LEU A 611 -10.21 -10.29 -32.22
C LEU A 611 -9.04 -9.35 -32.51
N ASN A 612 -9.35 -8.14 -32.98
CA ASN A 612 -8.34 -7.14 -33.29
C ASN A 612 -8.78 -5.76 -32.80
N GLN A 613 -8.17 -5.32 -31.71
CA GLN A 613 -8.39 -4.02 -31.11
C GLN A 613 -7.51 -2.94 -31.75
N LYS A 614 -8.14 -1.85 -32.18
CA LYS A 614 -7.47 -0.62 -32.64
C LYS A 614 -8.02 0.54 -31.86
N ILE A 615 -7.28 1.64 -31.81
CA ILE A 615 -7.68 2.84 -31.04
C ILE A 615 -9.06 3.40 -31.44
N LYS A 616 -9.50 3.24 -32.69
CA LYS A 616 -10.82 3.74 -33.16
C LYS A 616 -11.91 2.68 -33.27
N GLN A 617 -11.55 1.39 -33.29
CA GLN A 617 -12.50 0.34 -33.64
C GLN A 617 -12.01 -1.04 -33.23
N ILE A 618 -12.95 -1.93 -32.92
CA ILE A 618 -12.70 -3.36 -32.72
C ILE A 618 -13.17 -4.11 -33.96
N LYS A 619 -12.39 -5.09 -34.41
CA LYS A 619 -12.68 -5.84 -35.64
C LYS A 619 -12.44 -7.33 -35.44
N ILE A 620 -13.18 -8.15 -36.19
CA ILE A 620 -12.89 -9.57 -36.34
C ILE A 620 -12.05 -9.81 -37.60
N LYS A 621 -11.09 -10.71 -37.51
CA LYS A 621 -10.13 -11.04 -38.57
C LYS A 621 -10.09 -12.53 -38.83
N TYR A 622 -10.10 -12.88 -40.12
CA TYR A 622 -9.94 -14.25 -40.59
C TYR A 622 -8.58 -14.39 -41.26
N VAL A 623 -8.00 -15.57 -41.11
CA VAL A 623 -6.79 -15.99 -41.83
C VAL A 623 -7.15 -17.00 -42.92
N ASP A 624 -6.33 -17.04 -43.97
CA ASP A 624 -6.43 -18.04 -45.03
C ASP A 624 -5.48 -19.20 -44.68
N CYS A 625 -5.84 -20.44 -45.02
CA CYS A 625 -5.09 -21.63 -44.62
C CYS A 625 -4.56 -22.33 -45.87
N ASN A 626 -3.24 -22.58 -45.91
CA ASN A 626 -2.53 -23.24 -46.99
C ASN A 626 -2.21 -24.69 -46.58
N CYS A 627 -3.23 -25.53 -46.43
CA CYS A 627 -3.05 -26.93 -46.02
C CYS A 627 -3.70 -27.94 -46.95
N ASP A 628 -4.22 -27.52 -48.11
CA ASP A 628 -4.90 -28.41 -49.06
C ASP A 628 -5.93 -29.36 -48.41
N GLU A 629 -6.72 -28.82 -47.47
CA GLU A 629 -7.74 -29.54 -46.69
C GLU A 629 -7.20 -30.59 -45.68
N ASP A 630 -5.94 -30.48 -45.23
CA ASP A 630 -5.38 -31.43 -44.24
C ASP A 630 -5.74 -31.09 -42.78
N CYS A 631 -5.88 -29.81 -42.41
CA CYS A 631 -6.21 -29.45 -41.03
C CYS A 631 -7.70 -29.64 -40.72
N SER A 632 -8.07 -29.78 -39.43
CA SER A 632 -9.45 -30.09 -39.02
C SER A 632 -10.44 -29.02 -39.48
N PHE A 633 -10.04 -27.76 -39.43
CA PHE A 633 -10.85 -26.62 -39.87
C PHE A 633 -11.11 -26.60 -41.38
N CYS A 634 -10.16 -27.06 -42.20
CA CYS A 634 -10.32 -27.07 -43.66
C CYS A 634 -11.04 -28.33 -44.15
N LYS A 635 -10.97 -29.44 -43.40
CA LYS A 635 -11.79 -30.64 -43.63
C LYS A 635 -13.28 -30.36 -43.45
N ASN A 636 -13.64 -29.50 -42.51
CA ASN A 636 -15.04 -29.18 -42.20
C ASN A 636 -15.60 -28.06 -43.12
N LYS A 637 -16.08 -28.44 -44.31
CA LYS A 637 -16.54 -27.51 -45.38
C LYS A 637 -17.77 -26.66 -45.04
N THR A 638 -18.45 -26.93 -43.93
CA THR A 638 -19.64 -26.19 -43.48
C THR A 638 -19.31 -24.93 -42.69
N GLN A 639 -18.03 -24.61 -42.46
CA GLN A 639 -17.62 -23.44 -41.67
C GLN A 639 -17.91 -22.10 -42.36
N GLN A 640 -18.79 -21.31 -41.75
CA GLN A 640 -19.26 -20.02 -42.26
C GLN A 640 -18.51 -18.83 -41.62
N ARG A 641 -18.52 -17.70 -42.32
CA ARG A 641 -18.11 -16.40 -41.77
C ARG A 641 -19.33 -15.70 -41.19
N LEU A 642 -19.10 -14.85 -40.21
CA LEU A 642 -20.16 -14.07 -39.57
C LEU A 642 -20.95 -13.26 -40.61
N SER A 643 -22.27 -13.44 -40.56
CA SER A 643 -23.22 -12.82 -41.49
C SER A 643 -23.92 -11.62 -40.84
N LYS A 644 -24.45 -10.71 -41.67
CA LYS A 644 -25.09 -9.46 -41.20
C LYS A 644 -26.33 -9.70 -40.32
N ASN A 645 -26.94 -10.87 -40.44
CA ASN A 645 -28.19 -11.19 -39.76
C ASN A 645 -27.96 -11.94 -38.43
N GLU A 646 -26.69 -12.23 -38.10
CA GLU A 646 -26.32 -12.87 -36.84
C GLU A 646 -26.01 -11.81 -35.77
N ASN A 647 -26.87 -11.73 -34.76
CA ASN A 647 -26.66 -10.86 -33.60
C ASN A 647 -25.99 -11.62 -32.43
N ASN A 648 -25.45 -12.81 -32.68
CA ASN A 648 -24.98 -13.72 -31.63
C ASN A 648 -23.52 -13.47 -31.21
N VAL A 649 -22.90 -12.38 -31.70
CA VAL A 649 -21.49 -12.06 -31.42
C VAL A 649 -21.40 -10.67 -30.84
N GLU A 650 -20.83 -10.61 -29.66
CA GLU A 650 -20.70 -9.42 -28.84
C GLU A 650 -19.25 -9.27 -28.38
N CYS A 651 -18.90 -8.05 -27.99
CA CYS A 651 -17.61 -7.75 -27.40
C CYS A 651 -17.83 -7.15 -26.03
N ILE A 652 -17.31 -7.82 -25.03
CA ILE A 652 -17.15 -7.25 -23.70
C ILE A 652 -16.06 -6.19 -23.78
N VAL A 653 -16.35 -4.99 -23.28
CA VAL A 653 -15.36 -3.93 -23.16
C VAL A 653 -15.26 -3.48 -21.71
N TYR A 654 -14.03 -3.22 -21.26
CA TYR A 654 -13.77 -2.75 -19.90
C TYR A 654 -12.78 -1.59 -19.85
N ASN A 655 -13.18 -0.53 -19.15
CA ASN A 655 -12.40 0.67 -18.84
C ASN A 655 -12.12 0.68 -17.33
N CYS A 656 -10.89 0.39 -16.94
CA CYS A 656 -10.36 0.63 -15.59
C CYS A 656 -8.99 1.25 -15.77
#